data_AF-A4F0Z2-F1
#
_entry.id   AF-A4F0Z2-F1
#
_cell.length_a   1.000
_cell.length_b   1.000
_cell.length_c   1.000
_cell.angle_alpha   90.00
_cell.angle_beta   90.00
_cell.angle_gamma   90.00
#
_symmetry.space_group_name_H-M   'P 1'
#
loop_
_entity.id
_entity.type
_entity.pdbx_description
1 polymer ?
#
loop_
_entity_poly.entity_id
_entity_poly.type
_entity_poly.pdbx_seq_one_letter_code
_entity_poly.pdbx_strand_id
1 'polypeptide(L)'
;MVESKAHDSDMVWMSGSYSVRDLLLKRAIVREGLSKLTETTIEFQSKNKAVKLEDLVGQTMCLHVQTEDEEDQKYSGLCISVENIGFRDGYGQYVAEVRPWFWLLTRTQDSRVFQEMSTVEIIEQIFGEYGFSDFSNKLSESYDPREYCLQYRETDFDFLCRLMEEEGIYYYFDSANDKNSPEKLTLCDGISGHSPILGEASREFHARDDSDRRREDHVAEWAREEILTRGKMTLNDFDFLSPAADLKASNKIEKGKHSHKSHEVYDYQGHYRKDTGLGDKRARVRMEAEAIRHKRWRGAASVRTMGTGFTFKLTNHPDKEANAEYLVTDAIHYLQVAGDYNEREKRKTDAAEDGEMRHDVKVRNMDFPEEIQNDAYAIVFGAIEKQEQYRAPLETQWPEVQGLQTATVVGASGEEIWTDEHGRIKIQFHWDREGKKDENSSCFVRVVTPWSGNGWGMVAVPRMGQEVVIQFEDGNPDRPICTGMLYNADTMPPYQYPDDQTQLGIKTNSSLGGGGYNELMFDDKKGEELMRVQAEKDHQMLIKDRSAVTIGLDAPEPDAPGTDEKSYALTVKQHMDEVVKSGNRTEVVETGDKAETIQTGNMTLDVDTGNLTETIAKGNHEETVSLGNLTVDVTAGKVKMTAGQEILLQVGPSSVKIDNSGVTIKGPMIKIEGSGMVEAKAPMTTVKGDAMLTLKGGLTMIN
;
A
#
# COMPACT_ATOMS: atom_id res chain seq x y z
N MET A 1 12.79 45.60 17.82
CA MET A 1 13.01 45.80 16.37
C MET A 1 13.68 47.15 16.17
N VAL A 2 14.56 47.29 15.19
CA VAL A 2 15.11 48.58 14.76
C VAL A 2 14.06 49.26 13.89
N GLU A 3 13.63 50.46 14.30
CA GLU A 3 12.64 51.25 13.57
C GLU A 3 13.33 52.23 12.63
N SER A 4 12.75 52.39 11.43
CA SER A 4 13.30 53.17 10.32
C SER A 4 12.22 54.10 9.75
N LYS A 5 11.86 55.11 10.56
CA LYS A 5 10.93 56.20 10.21
C LYS A 5 11.71 57.50 10.01
N ALA A 6 11.61 58.11 8.83
CA ALA A 6 12.48 59.25 8.46
C ALA A 6 12.02 60.55 9.10
N HIS A 7 10.70 60.76 9.16
CA HIS A 7 10.03 61.88 9.81
C HIS A 7 8.82 61.39 10.63
N ASP A 8 8.53 62.03 11.76
CA ASP A 8 7.38 61.67 12.60
C ASP A 8 6.05 61.74 11.83
N SER A 9 5.98 62.60 10.82
CA SER A 9 4.83 62.79 9.91
C SER A 9 4.72 61.76 8.78
N ASP A 10 5.67 60.83 8.64
CA ASP A 10 5.61 59.81 7.59
C ASP A 10 4.44 58.85 7.83
N MET A 11 3.57 58.71 6.82
CA MET A 11 2.44 57.78 6.87
C MET A 11 2.85 56.31 6.71
N VAL A 12 4.01 56.06 6.08
CA VAL A 12 4.53 54.71 5.85
C VAL A 12 5.99 54.63 6.27
N TRP A 13 6.38 53.54 6.90
CA TRP A 13 7.77 53.30 7.32
C TRP A 13 8.07 51.80 7.40
N MET A 14 9.31 51.45 7.75
CA MET A 14 9.68 50.06 7.99
C MET A 14 10.34 49.86 9.35
N SER A 15 10.30 48.64 9.85
CA SER A 15 11.08 48.20 10.99
C SER A 15 11.57 46.76 10.78
N GLY A 16 12.39 46.22 11.67
CA GLY A 16 12.77 44.80 11.60
C GLY A 16 13.67 44.30 12.71
N SER A 17 14.01 43.01 12.68
CA SER A 17 14.92 42.38 13.64
C SER A 17 16.40 42.60 13.32
N TYR A 18 16.71 43.13 12.14
CA TYR A 18 18.06 43.42 11.69
C TYR A 18 18.77 44.45 12.59
N SER A 19 20.11 44.40 12.62
CA SER A 19 20.96 45.32 13.39
C SER A 19 21.35 46.59 12.61
N VAL A 20 21.13 46.59 11.29
CA VAL A 20 21.47 47.69 10.39
C VAL A 20 20.58 48.90 10.69
N ARG A 21 21.22 50.05 10.94
CA ARG A 21 20.54 51.33 11.20
C ARG A 21 20.46 52.19 9.94
N ASP A 22 19.67 53.25 10.01
CA ASP A 22 19.53 54.25 8.95
C ASP A 22 19.05 53.64 7.61
N LEU A 23 18.17 52.64 7.67
CA LEU A 23 17.38 52.23 6.51
C LEU A 23 16.23 53.22 6.35
N LEU A 24 15.86 53.55 5.12
CA LEU A 24 14.78 54.48 4.83
C LEU A 24 13.90 53.89 3.75
N LEU A 25 12.61 53.73 4.03
CA LEU A 25 11.64 53.26 3.05
C LEU A 25 11.57 54.22 1.88
N LYS A 26 11.47 53.69 0.67
CA LYS A 26 11.06 54.47 -0.51
C LYS A 26 9.64 54.11 -0.89
N ARG A 27 9.43 52.82 -1.17
CA ARG A 27 8.14 52.25 -1.57
C ARG A 27 8.11 50.75 -1.38
N ALA A 28 6.92 50.18 -1.34
CA ALA A 28 6.72 48.74 -1.25
C ALA A 28 5.42 48.30 -1.94
N ILE A 29 5.40 47.05 -2.39
CA ILE A 29 4.20 46.38 -2.86
C ILE A 29 4.00 45.12 -2.01
N VAL A 30 2.81 44.98 -1.43
CA VAL A 30 2.38 43.78 -0.71
C VAL A 30 1.29 43.10 -1.53
N ARG A 31 1.44 41.82 -1.84
CA ARG A 31 0.45 41.02 -2.59
C ARG A 31 -0.05 39.90 -1.68
N GLU A 32 -1.35 39.85 -1.48
CA GLU A 32 -2.02 38.90 -0.61
C GLU A 32 -3.11 38.13 -1.39
N GLY A 33 -3.43 36.92 -0.94
CA GLY A 33 -4.56 36.16 -1.47
C GLY A 33 -4.93 34.99 -0.57
N LEU A 34 -6.21 34.62 -0.57
CA LEU A 34 -6.67 33.45 0.17
C LEU A 34 -5.95 32.20 -0.38
N SER A 35 -5.34 31.43 0.51
CA SER A 35 -4.46 30.29 0.20
C SER A 35 -3.25 30.63 -0.67
N LYS A 36 -2.77 31.88 -0.63
CA LYS A 36 -1.52 32.28 -1.28
C LYS A 36 -0.55 32.84 -0.25
N LEU A 37 0.74 32.59 -0.44
CA LEU A 37 1.78 33.21 0.36
C LEU A 37 1.80 34.72 0.10
N THR A 38 1.78 35.52 1.17
CA THR A 38 1.96 36.97 1.03
C THR A 38 3.33 37.28 0.44
N GLU A 39 3.36 38.11 -0.61
CA GLU A 39 4.57 38.54 -1.28
C GLU A 39 4.80 40.03 -1.08
N THR A 40 5.87 40.37 -0.37
CA THR A 40 6.21 41.75 -0.06
C THR A 40 7.54 42.13 -0.70
N THR A 41 7.52 43.09 -1.63
CA THR A 41 8.72 43.68 -2.22
C THR A 41 8.93 45.06 -1.60
N ILE A 42 10.11 45.32 -1.04
CA ILE A 42 10.44 46.58 -0.35
C ILE A 42 11.62 47.24 -1.03
N GLU A 43 11.44 48.45 -1.55
CA GLU A 43 12.54 49.30 -2.01
C GLU A 43 12.92 50.29 -0.90
N PHE A 44 14.19 50.28 -0.53
CA PHE A 44 14.72 51.11 0.54
C PHE A 44 16.13 51.59 0.25
N GLN A 45 16.59 52.52 1.07
CA GLN A 45 17.91 53.09 0.93
C GLN A 45 18.62 53.25 2.27
N SER A 46 19.94 53.39 2.25
CA SER A 46 20.71 53.66 3.46
C SER A 46 21.83 54.68 3.24
N LYS A 47 22.06 55.54 4.24
CA LYS A 47 23.25 56.40 4.29
C LYS A 47 24.51 55.59 4.59
N ASN A 48 24.36 54.42 5.20
CA ASN A 48 25.46 53.52 5.48
C ASN A 48 25.98 52.93 4.16
N LYS A 49 27.20 53.31 3.78
CA LYS A 49 27.82 52.85 2.53
C LYS A 49 28.33 51.40 2.59
N ALA A 50 28.25 50.76 3.75
CA ALA A 50 28.80 49.44 4.03
C ALA A 50 27.75 48.48 4.62
N VAL A 51 26.47 48.61 4.24
CA VAL A 51 25.44 47.62 4.61
C VAL A 51 25.84 46.27 4.03
N LYS A 52 26.04 45.29 4.92
CA LYS A 52 26.23 43.89 4.51
C LYS A 52 24.88 43.24 4.34
N LEU A 53 24.67 42.62 3.19
CA LEU A 53 23.38 42.00 2.85
C LEU A 53 23.05 40.82 3.78
N GLU A 54 24.06 40.10 4.26
CA GLU A 54 23.91 39.00 5.24
C GLU A 54 23.32 39.46 6.59
N ASP A 55 23.43 40.75 6.93
CA ASP A 55 22.84 41.31 8.15
C ASP A 55 21.33 41.60 7.99
N LEU A 56 20.79 41.45 6.77
CA LEU A 56 19.38 41.69 6.42
C LEU A 56 18.66 40.41 6.00
N VAL A 57 19.29 39.53 5.21
CA VAL A 57 18.70 38.25 4.82
C VAL A 57 18.47 37.38 6.06
N GLY A 58 17.29 36.74 6.14
CA GLY A 58 16.89 35.92 7.28
C GLY A 58 16.40 36.73 8.50
N GLN A 59 16.34 38.06 8.40
CA GLN A 59 15.77 38.92 9.43
C GLN A 59 14.29 39.18 9.16
N THR A 60 13.51 39.43 10.21
CA THR A 60 12.14 39.92 10.09
C THR A 60 12.16 41.36 9.59
N MET A 61 11.35 41.66 8.59
CA MET A 61 11.07 43.01 8.11
C MET A 61 9.57 43.28 8.21
N CYS A 62 9.24 44.46 8.71
CA CYS A 62 7.88 44.93 8.90
C CYS A 62 7.68 46.22 8.10
N LEU A 63 6.62 46.28 7.29
CA LEU A 63 6.09 47.50 6.71
C LEU A 63 4.97 48.02 7.58
N HIS A 64 4.90 49.32 7.74
CA HIS A 64 3.90 49.99 8.55
C HIS A 64 3.17 51.04 7.72
N VAL A 65 1.85 51.12 7.91
CA VAL A 65 1.01 52.20 7.39
C VAL A 65 0.12 52.72 8.50
N GLN A 66 0.20 54.03 8.75
CA GLN A 66 -0.65 54.69 9.74
C GLN A 66 -2.09 54.76 9.21
N THR A 67 -3.07 54.29 9.99
CA THR A 67 -4.50 54.30 9.65
C THR A 67 -5.15 55.66 9.98
N GLU A 68 -6.44 55.84 9.64
CA GLU A 68 -7.21 57.06 10.01
C GLU A 68 -7.32 57.27 11.52
N ASP A 69 -7.42 56.18 12.28
CA ASP A 69 -7.55 56.19 13.73
C ASP A 69 -6.19 56.37 14.45
N GLU A 70 -5.14 56.75 13.71
CA GLU A 70 -3.74 56.83 14.15
C GLU A 70 -3.17 55.49 14.68
N GLU A 71 -3.83 54.39 14.36
CA GLU A 71 -3.35 53.04 14.61
C GLU A 71 -2.35 52.59 13.54
N ASP A 72 -1.62 51.52 13.84
CA ASP A 72 -0.56 50.98 12.97
C ASP A 72 -1.05 49.69 12.32
N GLN A 73 -1.22 49.72 10.99
CA GLN A 73 -1.44 48.52 10.18
C GLN A 73 -0.08 48.03 9.69
N LYS A 74 0.23 46.76 9.97
CA LYS A 74 1.57 46.21 9.78
C LYS A 74 1.56 44.98 8.88
N TYR A 75 2.51 44.93 7.95
CA TYR A 75 2.81 43.74 7.15
C TYR A 75 4.18 43.19 7.54
N SER A 76 4.24 41.96 8.02
CA SER A 76 5.44 41.38 8.65
C SER A 76 5.85 40.08 7.96
N GLY A 77 7.13 39.92 7.67
CA GLY A 77 7.66 38.64 7.21
C GLY A 77 9.16 38.49 7.33
N LEU A 78 9.66 37.35 6.88
CA LEU A 78 11.07 37.02 6.78
C LEU A 78 11.65 37.59 5.47
N CYS A 79 12.76 38.33 5.55
CA CYS A 79 13.54 38.74 4.40
C CYS A 79 14.23 37.52 3.77
N ILE A 80 13.75 37.08 2.61
CA ILE A 80 14.27 35.90 1.90
C ILE A 80 15.35 36.26 0.87
N SER A 81 15.40 37.52 0.45
CA SER A 81 16.41 38.03 -0.48
C SER A 81 16.57 39.53 -0.30
N VAL A 82 17.78 40.02 -0.48
CA VAL A 82 18.06 41.46 -0.58
C VAL A 82 19.08 41.68 -1.70
N GLU A 83 18.83 42.69 -2.54
CA GLU A 83 19.68 43.09 -3.64
C GLU A 83 20.20 44.51 -3.40
N ASN A 84 21.48 44.76 -3.67
CA ASN A 84 22.04 46.11 -3.76
C ASN A 84 22.00 46.57 -5.22
N ILE A 85 21.17 47.56 -5.53
CA ILE A 85 20.94 48.05 -6.88
C ILE A 85 21.81 49.28 -7.22
N GLY A 86 22.79 49.60 -6.37
CA GLY A 86 23.78 50.64 -6.61
C GLY A 86 23.73 51.78 -5.59
N PHE A 87 24.43 52.87 -5.90
CA PHE A 87 24.58 54.04 -5.04
C PHE A 87 24.10 55.29 -5.77
N ARG A 88 23.10 56.00 -5.22
CA ARG A 88 22.48 57.18 -5.83
C ARG A 88 22.24 58.26 -4.78
N ASP A 89 22.46 59.52 -5.14
CA ASP A 89 22.19 60.70 -4.31
C ASP A 89 22.74 60.64 -2.88
N GLY A 90 23.84 59.93 -2.67
CA GLY A 90 24.48 59.76 -1.35
C GLY A 90 24.01 58.55 -0.53
N TYR A 91 23.15 57.71 -1.09
CA TYR A 91 22.57 56.53 -0.44
C TYR A 91 22.84 55.24 -1.24
N GLY A 92 23.11 54.14 -0.54
CA GLY A 92 22.99 52.80 -1.12
C GLY A 92 21.51 52.49 -1.33
N GLN A 93 21.17 51.90 -2.48
CA GLN A 93 19.82 51.55 -2.87
C GLN A 93 19.65 50.03 -2.80
N TYR A 94 18.56 49.57 -2.22
CA TYR A 94 18.33 48.16 -1.93
C TYR A 94 16.89 47.76 -2.21
N VAL A 95 16.71 46.47 -2.50
CA VAL A 95 15.40 45.85 -2.68
C VAL A 95 15.38 44.57 -1.88
N ALA A 96 14.41 44.41 -0.98
CA ALA A 96 14.18 43.18 -0.25
C ALA A 96 12.92 42.47 -0.72
N GLU A 97 12.97 41.15 -0.77
CA GLU A 97 11.82 40.27 -0.92
C GLU A 97 11.54 39.64 0.45
N VAL A 98 10.30 39.80 0.91
CA VAL A 98 9.84 39.39 2.22
C VAL A 98 8.66 38.43 2.04
N ARG A 99 8.64 37.35 2.81
CA ARG A 99 7.60 36.30 2.78
C ARG A 99 7.22 35.88 4.20
N PRO A 100 5.99 35.37 4.43
CA PRO A 100 5.59 34.85 5.74
C PRO A 100 6.42 33.61 6.11
N TRP A 101 6.47 33.25 7.40
CA TRP A 101 7.21 32.09 7.88
C TRP A 101 6.79 30.79 7.16
N PHE A 102 5.51 30.68 6.76
CA PHE A 102 4.95 29.53 6.06
C PHE A 102 5.68 29.24 4.74
N TRP A 103 6.30 30.24 4.12
CA TRP A 103 7.15 30.06 2.92
C TRP A 103 8.39 29.17 3.19
N LEU A 104 8.89 29.12 4.43
CA LEU A 104 10.06 28.30 4.77
C LEU A 104 9.81 26.82 4.52
N LEU A 105 8.56 26.37 4.58
CA LEU A 105 8.16 24.99 4.27
C LEU A 105 8.34 24.64 2.77
N THR A 106 8.57 25.64 1.91
CA THR A 106 8.97 25.40 0.50
C THR A 106 10.45 25.04 0.36
N ARG A 107 11.25 25.21 1.43
CA ARG A 107 12.71 24.97 1.43
C ARG A 107 13.07 23.57 1.92
N THR A 108 12.08 22.80 2.33
CA THR A 108 12.18 21.43 2.83
C THR A 108 11.39 20.51 1.90
N GLN A 109 11.86 19.28 1.73
CA GLN A 109 11.22 18.27 0.90
C GLN A 109 11.51 16.90 1.51
N ASP A 110 10.50 16.05 1.62
CA ASP A 110 10.65 14.73 2.24
C ASP A 110 9.73 13.67 1.63
N SER A 111 9.93 12.43 2.08
CA SER A 111 8.98 11.33 1.92
C SER A 111 8.68 10.71 3.28
N ARG A 112 7.44 10.87 3.77
CA ARG A 112 7.04 10.55 5.15
C ARG A 112 5.68 9.87 5.18
N VAL A 113 5.44 9.10 6.24
CA VAL A 113 4.19 8.35 6.46
C VAL A 113 3.47 8.93 7.67
N PHE A 114 2.23 9.37 7.48
CA PHE A 114 1.30 9.78 8.52
C PHE A 114 0.16 8.76 8.61
N GLN A 115 -0.19 8.33 9.82
CA GLN A 115 -1.17 7.27 10.08
C GLN A 115 -2.09 7.65 11.22
N GLU A 116 -3.38 7.38 11.05
CA GLU A 116 -4.43 7.64 12.04
C GLU A 116 -4.47 9.11 12.51
N MET A 117 -4.21 10.05 11.60
CA MET A 117 -4.18 11.48 11.86
C MET A 117 -5.10 12.24 10.91
N SER A 118 -5.82 13.22 11.44
CA SER A 118 -6.57 14.19 10.64
C SER A 118 -5.62 15.16 9.94
N THR A 119 -6.10 15.81 8.87
CA THR A 119 -5.33 16.87 8.18
C THR A 119 -4.86 17.97 9.13
N VAL A 120 -5.67 18.33 10.13
CA VAL A 120 -5.33 19.37 11.11
C VAL A 120 -4.18 18.91 12.01
N GLU A 121 -4.22 17.68 12.51
CA GLU A 121 -3.14 17.13 13.33
C GLU A 121 -1.82 17.00 12.55
N ILE A 122 -1.88 16.66 11.25
CA ILE A 122 -0.71 16.64 10.37
C ILE A 122 -0.11 18.04 10.21
N ILE A 123 -0.95 19.06 9.97
CA ILE A 123 -0.52 20.47 9.89
C ILE A 123 0.18 20.88 11.18
N GLU A 124 -0.45 20.64 12.33
CA GLU A 124 0.09 21.00 13.65
C GLU A 124 1.39 20.27 13.98
N GLN A 125 1.51 18.99 13.62
CA GLN A 125 2.74 18.22 13.79
C GLN A 125 3.88 18.84 12.99
N ILE A 126 3.67 19.10 11.68
CA ILE A 126 4.71 19.69 10.82
C ILE A 126 5.10 21.07 11.33
N PHE A 127 4.15 21.92 11.75
CA PHE A 127 4.47 23.22 12.34
C PHE A 127 5.31 23.08 13.61
N GLY A 128 4.95 22.14 14.49
CA GLY A 128 5.67 21.87 15.73
C GLY A 128 7.11 21.41 15.52
N GLU A 129 7.38 20.58 14.52
CA GLU A 129 8.73 20.09 14.19
C GLU A 129 9.71 21.21 13.81
N TYR A 130 9.21 22.27 13.16
CA TYR A 130 10.00 23.46 12.83
C TYR A 130 9.93 24.57 13.89
N GLY A 131 9.19 24.35 14.98
CA GLY A 131 9.01 25.32 16.07
C GLY A 131 8.12 26.51 15.70
N PHE A 132 7.30 26.39 14.66
CA PHE A 132 6.35 27.44 14.26
C PHE A 132 5.10 27.39 15.15
N SER A 133 4.77 28.52 15.77
CA SER A 133 3.59 28.67 16.64
C SER A 133 2.71 29.88 16.29
N ASP A 134 3.12 30.68 15.30
CA ASP A 134 2.41 31.87 14.83
C ASP A 134 1.28 31.51 13.85
N PHE A 135 0.33 30.70 14.32
CA PHE A 135 -0.89 30.35 13.60
C PHE A 135 -2.13 30.36 14.50
N SER A 136 -3.31 30.45 13.88
CA SER A 136 -4.59 30.33 14.55
C SER A 136 -5.53 29.39 13.80
N ASN A 137 -6.22 28.53 14.55
CA ASN A 137 -7.20 27.60 14.01
C ASN A 137 -8.60 28.19 14.22
N LYS A 138 -9.27 28.59 13.12
CA LYS A 138 -10.65 29.06 13.10
C LYS A 138 -11.55 28.16 12.24
N LEU A 139 -11.27 26.86 12.28
CA LEU A 139 -12.05 25.84 11.59
C LEU A 139 -13.38 25.60 12.33
N SER A 140 -14.45 25.40 11.56
CA SER A 140 -15.81 25.16 12.03
C SER A 140 -16.28 23.73 11.79
N GLU A 141 -15.68 23.03 10.83
CA GLU A 141 -15.95 21.62 10.54
C GLU A 141 -15.03 20.68 11.36
N SER A 142 -15.37 19.39 11.37
CA SER A 142 -14.51 18.31 11.84
C SER A 142 -13.86 17.56 10.67
N TYR A 143 -12.67 17.01 10.90
CA TYR A 143 -11.86 16.35 9.88
C TYR A 143 -11.54 14.93 10.33
N ASP A 144 -11.95 13.95 9.53
CA ASP A 144 -11.76 12.53 9.86
C ASP A 144 -10.26 12.17 9.82
N PRO A 145 -9.79 11.31 10.73
CA PRO A 145 -8.45 10.74 10.65
C PRO A 145 -8.24 9.94 9.36
N ARG A 146 -7.06 10.09 8.77
CA ARG A 146 -6.60 9.33 7.61
C ARG A 146 -5.89 8.07 8.11
N GLU A 147 -6.38 6.90 7.70
CA GLU A 147 -5.73 5.61 8.00
C GLU A 147 -4.27 5.61 7.48
N TYR A 148 -4.04 6.19 6.30
CA TYR A 148 -2.74 6.28 5.67
C TYR A 148 -2.64 7.53 4.80
N CYS A 149 -1.59 8.33 4.99
CA CYS A 149 -1.30 9.50 4.16
C CYS A 149 0.21 9.67 4.00
N LEU A 150 0.67 9.74 2.75
CA LEU A 150 2.07 9.90 2.40
C LEU A 150 2.32 11.33 1.95
N GLN A 151 3.34 11.95 2.52
CA GLN A 151 4.10 12.98 1.82
C GLN A 151 5.09 12.25 0.93
N TYR A 152 5.11 12.50 -0.39
CA TYR A 152 6.00 11.78 -1.30
C TYR A 152 6.72 12.72 -2.26
N ARG A 153 8.02 12.96 -2.01
CA ARG A 153 8.91 13.77 -2.87
C ARG A 153 8.37 15.17 -3.18
N GLU A 154 7.66 15.75 -2.23
CA GLU A 154 7.04 17.07 -2.32
C GLU A 154 7.49 17.92 -1.13
N THR A 155 7.40 19.25 -1.27
CA THR A 155 7.76 20.14 -0.15
C THR A 155 6.74 20.04 0.97
N ASP A 156 7.13 20.39 2.21
CA ASP A 156 6.16 20.43 3.31
C ASP A 156 5.02 21.43 3.00
N PHE A 157 5.35 22.52 2.30
CA PHE A 157 4.36 23.49 1.84
C PHE A 157 3.35 22.88 0.87
N ASP A 158 3.81 22.19 -0.19
CA ASP A 158 2.92 21.58 -1.18
C ASP A 158 2.06 20.49 -0.54
N PHE A 159 2.66 19.67 0.33
CA PHE A 159 1.96 18.63 1.09
C PHE A 159 0.80 19.20 1.90
N LEU A 160 1.06 20.25 2.68
CA LEU A 160 0.01 20.88 3.48
C LEU A 160 -1.04 21.57 2.59
N CYS A 161 -0.64 22.24 1.51
CA CYS A 161 -1.57 22.91 0.60
C CYS A 161 -2.54 21.92 -0.06
N ARG A 162 -2.06 20.82 -0.64
CA ARG A 162 -2.97 19.83 -1.26
C ARG A 162 -3.93 19.19 -0.27
N LEU A 163 -3.50 18.97 0.99
CA LEU A 163 -4.38 18.43 2.03
C LEU A 163 -5.44 19.45 2.47
N MET A 164 -5.06 20.72 2.61
CA MET A 164 -5.99 21.80 2.90
C MET A 164 -7.01 21.96 1.77
N GLU A 165 -6.56 22.02 0.52
CA GLU A 165 -7.41 22.13 -0.68
C GLU A 165 -8.41 20.98 -0.78
N GLU A 166 -7.98 19.73 -0.52
CA GLU A 166 -8.86 18.55 -0.55
C GLU A 166 -9.95 18.60 0.54
N GLU A 167 -9.59 19.05 1.75
CA GLU A 167 -10.51 19.15 2.88
C GLU A 167 -11.38 20.42 2.86
N GLY A 168 -11.08 21.36 1.97
CA GLY A 168 -11.75 22.66 1.89
C GLY A 168 -11.28 23.68 2.92
N ILE A 169 -10.14 23.41 3.56
CA ILE A 169 -9.41 24.34 4.41
C ILE A 169 -8.65 25.30 3.51
N TYR A 170 -8.62 26.56 3.91
CA TYR A 170 -7.82 27.60 3.29
C TYR A 170 -7.20 28.46 4.37
N TYR A 171 -6.24 29.31 3.98
CA TYR A 171 -5.54 30.17 4.92
C TYR A 171 -5.41 31.61 4.44
N TYR A 172 -5.15 32.51 5.37
CA TYR A 172 -4.69 33.88 5.11
C TYR A 172 -3.77 34.34 6.24
N PHE A 173 -3.08 35.46 6.04
CA PHE A 173 -2.19 36.03 7.06
C PHE A 173 -2.90 37.17 7.77
N ASP A 174 -3.12 37.01 9.06
CA ASP A 174 -3.83 37.98 9.89
C ASP A 174 -2.85 39.05 10.40
N SER A 175 -2.88 40.20 9.71
CA SER A 175 -2.13 41.43 10.01
C SER A 175 -2.73 42.25 11.17
N ALA A 176 -3.93 41.92 11.66
CA ALA A 176 -4.65 42.71 12.66
C ALA A 176 -4.23 42.42 14.12
N ASN A 177 -3.23 41.57 14.33
CA ASN A 177 -2.72 41.21 15.65
C ASN A 177 -1.93 42.36 16.32
N ASP A 178 -1.68 42.24 17.64
CA ASP A 178 -0.91 43.19 18.47
C ASP A 178 0.31 43.77 17.72
N LYS A 179 0.50 45.09 17.82
CA LYS A 179 1.63 45.86 17.24
C LYS A 179 2.98 45.17 17.45
N ASN A 180 3.14 44.39 18.54
CA ASN A 180 4.39 43.69 18.87
C ASN A 180 4.52 42.24 18.36
N SER A 181 3.49 41.64 17.75
CA SER A 181 3.50 40.23 17.31
C SER A 181 3.71 40.09 15.79
N PRO A 182 4.37 39.03 15.30
CA PRO A 182 4.42 38.73 13.86
C PRO A 182 3.02 38.41 13.30
N GLU A 183 2.87 38.49 11.99
CA GLU A 183 1.65 38.01 11.30
C GLU A 183 1.39 36.54 11.63
N LYS A 184 0.10 36.21 11.84
CA LYS A 184 -0.32 34.84 12.12
C LYS A 184 -0.99 34.22 10.90
N LEU A 185 -0.59 33.00 10.56
CA LEU A 185 -1.32 32.17 9.61
C LEU A 185 -2.67 31.79 10.22
N THR A 186 -3.78 32.10 9.57
CA THR A 186 -5.11 31.75 10.06
C THR A 186 -5.73 30.69 9.16
N LEU A 187 -5.99 29.50 9.72
CA LEU A 187 -6.68 28.41 9.03
C LEU A 187 -8.20 28.59 9.15
N CYS A 188 -8.92 28.46 8.04
CA CYS A 188 -10.35 28.70 7.93
C CYS A 188 -11.01 27.69 6.99
N ASP A 189 -12.29 27.43 7.24
CA ASP A 189 -13.14 26.59 6.38
C ASP A 189 -14.54 27.22 6.18
N GLY A 190 -14.70 28.50 6.49
CA GLY A 190 -15.99 29.15 6.41
C GLY A 190 -15.99 30.57 6.95
N ILE A 191 -17.15 31.22 6.79
CA ILE A 191 -17.26 32.65 7.05
C ILE A 191 -16.98 33.05 8.51
N SER A 192 -17.18 32.12 9.46
CA SER A 192 -16.88 32.32 10.88
C SER A 192 -15.40 32.55 11.18
N GLY A 193 -14.50 32.14 10.28
CA GLY A 193 -13.06 32.38 10.41
C GLY A 193 -12.64 33.82 10.10
N HIS A 194 -13.52 34.58 9.45
CA HIS A 194 -13.22 35.93 8.99
C HIS A 194 -13.70 37.00 9.98
N SER A 195 -13.05 38.16 9.95
CA SER A 195 -13.41 39.31 10.80
C SER A 195 -13.58 40.57 9.95
N PRO A 196 -14.37 41.55 10.40
CA PRO A 196 -14.42 42.86 9.75
C PRO A 196 -13.04 43.52 9.72
N ILE A 197 -12.78 44.37 8.71
CA ILE A 197 -11.61 45.25 8.69
C ILE A 197 -11.52 46.04 10.00
N LEU A 198 -10.30 46.35 10.44
CA LEU A 198 -10.08 47.16 11.64
C LEU A 198 -10.66 48.57 11.47
N GLY A 199 -11.23 49.11 12.55
CA GLY A 199 -11.93 50.40 12.56
C GLY A 199 -13.37 50.30 12.05
N GLU A 200 -13.83 51.34 11.35
CA GLU A 200 -15.17 51.37 10.74
C GLU A 200 -15.26 50.37 9.57
N ALA A 201 -16.14 49.37 9.66
CA ALA A 201 -16.25 48.35 8.61
C ALA A 201 -17.12 48.78 7.41
N SER A 202 -17.89 49.85 7.54
CA SER A 202 -18.69 50.43 6.45
C SER A 202 -17.84 51.41 5.65
N ARG A 203 -17.64 51.13 4.36
CA ARG A 203 -16.87 51.96 3.45
C ARG A 203 -17.75 52.50 2.35
N GLU A 204 -17.73 53.82 2.19
CA GLU A 204 -18.51 54.48 1.15
C GLU A 204 -17.83 54.31 -0.21
N PHE A 205 -18.65 54.14 -1.24
CA PHE A 205 -18.24 54.28 -2.63
C PHE A 205 -18.26 55.74 -3.04
N HIS A 206 -17.12 56.23 -3.52
CA HIS A 206 -16.99 57.57 -4.11
C HIS A 206 -16.21 57.46 -5.41
N ALA A 207 -16.89 57.68 -6.54
CA ALA A 207 -16.24 57.62 -7.84
C ALA A 207 -15.11 58.67 -7.93
N ARG A 208 -14.00 58.31 -8.58
CA ARG A 208 -12.91 59.25 -8.87
C ARG A 208 -13.44 60.43 -9.68
N ASP A 209 -13.40 61.62 -9.09
CA ASP A 209 -13.70 62.90 -9.73
C ASP A 209 -12.48 63.81 -9.50
N ASP A 210 -11.99 64.45 -10.57
CA ASP A 210 -10.83 65.35 -10.56
C ASP A 210 -11.00 66.57 -9.62
N SER A 211 -12.21 66.82 -9.14
CA SER A 211 -12.56 67.98 -8.31
C SER A 211 -12.52 67.75 -6.78
N ASP A 212 -12.43 66.51 -6.29
CA ASP A 212 -12.63 66.22 -4.86
C ASP A 212 -11.47 65.39 -4.25
N ARG A 213 -10.39 66.06 -3.82
CA ARG A 213 -9.36 65.44 -2.96
C ARG A 213 -9.87 65.33 -1.52
N ARG A 214 -10.66 64.29 -1.24
CA ARG A 214 -11.11 64.01 0.13
C ARG A 214 -10.02 63.38 1.00
N ARG A 215 -10.18 63.56 2.31
CA ARG A 215 -9.24 63.09 3.34
C ARG A 215 -9.56 61.70 3.90
N GLU A 216 -10.76 61.17 3.65
CA GLU A 216 -11.23 59.91 4.25
C GLU A 216 -11.03 58.70 3.31
N ASP A 217 -10.75 57.55 3.89
CA ASP A 217 -10.55 56.25 3.25
C ASP A 217 -11.86 55.75 2.62
N HIS A 218 -11.87 55.52 1.30
CA HIS A 218 -13.07 55.13 0.56
C HIS A 218 -12.78 54.12 -0.55
N VAL A 219 -13.83 53.49 -1.08
CA VAL A 219 -13.77 52.67 -2.29
C VAL A 219 -14.02 53.56 -3.50
N ALA A 220 -13.04 53.62 -4.40
CA ALA A 220 -13.03 54.54 -5.53
C ALA A 220 -13.47 53.91 -6.85
N GLU A 221 -13.14 52.62 -7.02
CA GLU A 221 -13.54 51.83 -8.18
C GLU A 221 -14.17 50.53 -7.72
N TRP A 222 -15.22 50.10 -8.43
CA TRP A 222 -15.95 48.88 -8.12
C TRP A 222 -16.44 48.24 -9.41
N ALA A 223 -15.84 47.10 -9.76
CA ALA A 223 -16.16 46.32 -10.95
C ALA A 223 -16.71 44.95 -10.54
N ARG A 224 -17.56 44.38 -11.39
CA ARG A 224 -18.12 43.03 -11.23
C ARG A 224 -17.80 42.20 -12.46
N GLU A 225 -17.38 40.96 -12.23
CA GLU A 225 -17.13 39.95 -13.24
C GLU A 225 -18.07 38.76 -13.02
N GLU A 226 -18.64 38.25 -14.11
CA GLU A 226 -19.37 36.98 -14.12
C GLU A 226 -18.77 36.04 -15.17
N ILE A 227 -18.43 34.81 -14.78
CA ILE A 227 -17.87 33.79 -15.68
C ILE A 227 -18.72 32.51 -15.68
N LEU A 228 -18.64 31.77 -16.78
CA LEU A 228 -19.22 30.43 -16.87
C LEU A 228 -18.38 29.45 -16.05
N THR A 229 -19.00 28.77 -15.09
CA THR A 229 -18.41 27.70 -14.29
C THR A 229 -19.08 26.36 -14.59
N ARG A 230 -18.48 25.27 -14.12
CA ARG A 230 -19.17 23.97 -14.06
C ARG A 230 -20.32 24.04 -13.05
N GLY A 231 -21.28 23.11 -13.15
CA GLY A 231 -22.48 23.08 -12.31
C GLY A 231 -22.70 21.81 -11.51
N LYS A 232 -21.89 20.78 -11.77
CA LYS A 232 -21.97 19.50 -11.07
C LYS A 232 -20.60 18.84 -10.97
N MET A 233 -20.28 18.35 -9.79
CA MET A 233 -19.12 17.52 -9.51
C MET A 233 -19.59 16.13 -9.07
N THR A 234 -19.06 15.09 -9.70
CA THR A 234 -19.33 13.70 -9.33
C THR A 234 -18.03 12.96 -9.14
N LEU A 235 -17.87 12.33 -7.97
CA LEU A 235 -16.73 11.51 -7.61
C LEU A 235 -17.16 10.04 -7.49
N ASN A 236 -16.24 9.12 -7.72
CA ASN A 236 -16.44 7.71 -7.41
C ASN A 236 -15.14 7.04 -6.96
N ASP A 237 -15.27 5.90 -6.28
CA ASP A 237 -14.14 5.13 -5.78
C ASP A 237 -14.50 3.64 -5.59
N PHE A 238 -13.57 2.84 -5.08
CA PHE A 238 -13.76 1.42 -4.82
C PHE A 238 -13.28 0.99 -3.43
N ASP A 239 -14.15 0.28 -2.70
CA ASP A 239 -13.82 -0.39 -1.45
C ASP A 239 -13.74 -1.91 -1.66
N PHE A 240 -12.60 -2.51 -1.34
CA PHE A 240 -12.50 -3.98 -1.39
C PHE A 240 -13.17 -4.66 -0.19
N LEU A 241 -13.38 -3.94 0.92
CA LEU A 241 -14.12 -4.45 2.08
C LEU A 241 -15.62 -4.49 1.81
N SER A 242 -16.10 -3.59 0.95
CA SER A 242 -17.51 -3.43 0.57
C SER A 242 -17.69 -3.36 -0.96
N PRO A 243 -17.30 -4.39 -1.74
CA PRO A 243 -17.15 -4.31 -3.20
C PRO A 243 -18.44 -4.06 -3.99
N ALA A 244 -19.60 -4.19 -3.35
CA ALA A 244 -20.92 -3.92 -3.93
C ALA A 244 -21.51 -2.56 -3.52
N ALA A 245 -20.83 -1.80 -2.66
CA ALA A 245 -21.31 -0.49 -2.20
C ALA A 245 -21.32 0.53 -3.36
N ASP A 246 -22.36 1.36 -3.42
CA ASP A 246 -22.41 2.51 -4.33
C ASP A 246 -21.69 3.69 -3.67
N LEU A 247 -20.45 3.91 -4.06
CA LEU A 247 -19.59 4.97 -3.53
C LEU A 247 -19.69 6.26 -4.36
N LYS A 248 -20.65 6.37 -5.27
CA LYS A 248 -20.81 7.55 -6.11
C LYS A 248 -21.32 8.73 -5.28
N ALA A 249 -20.48 9.75 -5.12
CA ALA A 249 -20.84 11.00 -4.45
C ALA A 249 -20.99 12.13 -5.47
N SER A 250 -21.93 13.04 -5.26
CA SER A 250 -22.08 14.19 -6.16
C SER A 250 -22.61 15.42 -5.47
N ASN A 251 -22.18 16.59 -5.93
CA ASN A 251 -22.70 17.88 -5.51
C ASN A 251 -23.03 18.74 -6.73
N LYS A 252 -24.05 19.59 -6.61
CA LYS A 252 -24.61 20.37 -7.71
C LYS A 252 -24.83 21.82 -7.27
N ILE A 253 -24.09 22.74 -7.87
CA ILE A 253 -24.25 24.19 -7.68
C ILE A 253 -24.28 24.85 -9.06
N GLU A 254 -25.48 25.06 -9.58
CA GLU A 254 -25.67 25.74 -10.87
C GLU A 254 -25.75 27.25 -10.67
N LYS A 255 -24.81 27.98 -11.25
CA LYS A 255 -24.81 29.45 -11.23
C LYS A 255 -25.15 30.03 -12.61
N GLY A 256 -25.74 31.22 -12.64
CA GLY A 256 -26.17 31.90 -13.86
C GLY A 256 -27.50 31.44 -14.47
N LYS A 257 -27.95 32.16 -15.51
CA LYS A 257 -29.21 31.91 -16.26
C LYS A 257 -29.01 31.24 -17.62
N HIS A 258 -27.77 30.92 -18.00
CA HIS A 258 -27.44 30.35 -19.31
C HIS A 258 -27.69 28.83 -19.37
N SER A 259 -27.82 28.28 -20.58
CA SER A 259 -28.08 26.85 -20.84
C SER A 259 -26.91 25.92 -20.46
N HIS A 260 -25.71 26.45 -20.33
CA HIS A 260 -24.48 25.69 -20.04
C HIS A 260 -24.19 25.49 -18.54
N LYS A 261 -25.07 25.94 -17.64
CA LYS A 261 -24.82 25.99 -16.18
C LYS A 261 -24.80 24.64 -15.48
N SER A 262 -25.15 23.57 -16.19
CA SER A 262 -25.30 22.21 -15.67
C SER A 262 -24.20 21.26 -16.12
N HIS A 263 -23.13 21.77 -16.77
CA HIS A 263 -22.02 20.92 -17.21
C HIS A 263 -21.38 20.21 -16.00
N GLU A 264 -21.23 18.90 -16.14
CA GLU A 264 -20.71 18.00 -15.12
C GLU A 264 -19.23 17.71 -15.35
N VAL A 265 -18.48 17.61 -14.24
CA VAL A 265 -17.19 16.94 -14.19
C VAL A 265 -17.36 15.65 -13.40
N TYR A 266 -16.83 14.57 -13.98
CA TYR A 266 -16.74 13.27 -13.34
C TYR A 266 -15.27 12.93 -13.13
N ASP A 267 -14.94 12.44 -11.94
CA ASP A 267 -13.59 12.01 -11.58
C ASP A 267 -13.64 10.68 -10.82
N TYR A 268 -12.72 9.78 -11.13
CA TYR A 268 -12.53 8.50 -10.45
C TYR A 268 -11.24 8.61 -9.65
N GLN A 269 -11.20 8.06 -8.43
CA GLN A 269 -10.27 8.41 -7.35
C GLN A 269 -10.74 9.63 -6.53
N GLY A 270 -11.95 9.55 -5.96
CA GLY A 270 -12.42 10.55 -5.00
C GLY A 270 -11.59 10.63 -3.71
N HIS A 271 -10.59 9.76 -3.55
CA HIS A 271 -9.68 9.63 -2.42
C HIS A 271 -10.36 9.12 -1.13
N TYR A 272 -11.57 8.56 -1.23
CA TYR A 272 -12.31 7.97 -0.11
C TYR A 272 -12.57 6.49 -0.40
N ARG A 273 -12.49 5.62 0.61
CA ARG A 273 -12.73 4.17 0.42
C ARG A 273 -13.97 3.66 1.12
N LYS A 274 -14.61 4.45 1.97
CA LYS A 274 -15.77 3.99 2.75
C LYS A 274 -16.89 5.00 2.60
N ASP A 275 -18.12 4.51 2.70
CA ASP A 275 -19.30 5.36 2.77
C ASP A 275 -19.43 5.95 4.19
N THR A 276 -18.60 6.97 4.46
CA THR A 276 -18.60 7.74 5.72
C THR A 276 -19.16 9.15 5.54
N GLY A 277 -19.62 9.51 4.34
CA GLY A 277 -19.96 10.88 3.95
C GLY A 277 -18.77 11.72 3.46
N LEU A 278 -17.53 11.21 3.54
CA LEU A 278 -16.33 11.90 3.05
C LEU A 278 -16.39 12.20 1.54
N GLY A 279 -16.96 11.29 0.75
CA GLY A 279 -17.16 11.50 -0.68
C GLY A 279 -18.07 12.69 -0.99
N ASP A 280 -19.18 12.83 -0.25
CA ASP A 280 -20.09 13.96 -0.38
C ASP A 280 -19.43 15.27 0.06
N LYS A 281 -18.63 15.24 1.14
CA LYS A 281 -17.83 16.39 1.58
C LYS A 281 -16.88 16.85 0.49
N ARG A 282 -16.10 15.95 -0.11
CA ARG A 282 -15.13 16.31 -1.16
C ARG A 282 -15.79 16.76 -2.46
N ALA A 283 -16.88 16.12 -2.86
CA ALA A 283 -17.66 16.58 -4.01
C ALA A 283 -18.22 17.99 -3.78
N ARG A 284 -18.70 18.29 -2.56
CA ARG A 284 -19.15 19.62 -2.15
C ARG A 284 -18.02 20.64 -2.18
N VAL A 285 -16.88 20.37 -1.53
CA VAL A 285 -15.71 21.25 -1.48
C VAL A 285 -15.24 21.63 -2.88
N ARG A 286 -15.05 20.63 -3.77
CA ARG A 286 -14.64 20.86 -5.16
C ARG A 286 -15.68 21.67 -5.94
N MET A 287 -16.97 21.45 -5.69
CA MET A 287 -18.04 22.21 -6.35
C MET A 287 -18.14 23.65 -5.83
N GLU A 288 -17.98 23.88 -4.53
CA GLU A 288 -17.93 25.22 -3.92
C GLU A 288 -16.74 26.03 -4.47
N ALA A 289 -15.55 25.42 -4.56
CA ALA A 289 -14.35 26.05 -5.13
C ALA A 289 -14.51 26.47 -6.60
N GLU A 290 -15.28 25.71 -7.37
CA GLU A 290 -15.59 26.05 -8.75
C GLU A 290 -16.70 27.10 -8.84
N ALA A 291 -17.74 26.99 -8.02
CA ALA A 291 -18.90 27.89 -8.04
C ALA A 291 -18.54 29.32 -7.59
N ILE A 292 -17.59 29.48 -6.66
CA ILE A 292 -17.19 30.80 -6.14
C ILE A 292 -16.55 31.69 -7.21
N ARG A 293 -16.02 31.08 -8.28
CA ARG A 293 -15.43 31.80 -9.41
C ARG A 293 -16.49 32.48 -10.27
N HIS A 294 -17.75 32.05 -10.20
CA HIS A 294 -18.82 32.53 -11.08
C HIS A 294 -19.03 34.03 -11.00
N LYS A 295 -19.00 34.61 -9.79
CA LYS A 295 -19.30 36.03 -9.56
C LYS A 295 -18.24 36.62 -8.62
N ARG A 296 -17.41 37.52 -9.12
CA ARG A 296 -16.33 38.18 -8.36
C ARG A 296 -16.37 39.69 -8.57
N TRP A 297 -15.87 40.42 -7.58
CA TRP A 297 -15.72 41.86 -7.65
C TRP A 297 -14.25 42.23 -7.62
N ARG A 298 -13.95 43.37 -8.22
CA ARG A 298 -12.64 43.99 -8.18
C ARG A 298 -12.81 45.44 -7.80
N GLY A 299 -12.04 45.92 -6.84
CA GLY A 299 -12.09 47.31 -6.39
C GLY A 299 -10.72 47.96 -6.34
N ALA A 300 -10.74 49.29 -6.33
CA ALA A 300 -9.60 50.12 -5.93
C ALA A 300 -10.05 51.06 -4.81
N ALA A 301 -9.23 51.22 -3.79
CA ALA A 301 -9.57 51.99 -2.59
C ALA A 301 -8.34 52.65 -1.96
N SER A 302 -8.59 53.56 -1.02
CA SER A 302 -7.58 54.12 -0.12
C SER A 302 -7.63 53.51 1.29
N VAL A 303 -8.50 52.51 1.52
CA VAL A 303 -8.72 51.89 2.84
C VAL A 303 -7.50 51.09 3.30
N ARG A 304 -6.82 51.61 4.31
CA ARG A 304 -5.54 51.07 4.82
C ARG A 304 -5.66 49.77 5.60
N THR A 305 -6.81 49.53 6.23
CA THR A 305 -7.08 48.32 7.02
C THR A 305 -7.72 47.19 6.21
N MET A 306 -7.98 47.42 4.93
CA MET A 306 -8.47 46.39 4.02
C MET A 306 -7.33 45.43 3.68
N GLY A 307 -7.63 44.13 3.57
CA GLY A 307 -6.65 43.09 3.30
C GLY A 307 -7.34 41.74 3.17
N THR A 308 -6.61 40.73 2.71
CA THR A 308 -7.16 39.40 2.48
C THR A 308 -7.70 38.78 3.76
N GLY A 309 -8.87 38.13 3.68
CA GLY A 309 -9.48 37.45 4.84
C GLY A 309 -10.30 38.36 5.75
N PHE A 310 -10.37 39.66 5.46
CA PHE A 310 -11.25 40.59 6.15
C PHE A 310 -12.53 40.88 5.37
N THR A 311 -13.60 41.21 6.10
CA THR A 311 -14.89 41.61 5.52
C THR A 311 -15.12 43.12 5.64
N PHE A 312 -15.84 43.70 4.68
CA PHE A 312 -16.28 45.08 4.75
C PHE A 312 -17.69 45.23 4.17
N LYS A 313 -18.37 46.34 4.50
CA LYS A 313 -19.68 46.68 3.93
C LYS A 313 -19.54 47.86 2.98
N LEU A 314 -19.94 47.71 1.73
CA LEU A 314 -19.97 48.80 0.76
C LEU A 314 -21.29 49.59 0.90
N THR A 315 -21.21 50.91 0.93
CA THR A 315 -22.37 51.82 0.99
C THR A 315 -22.26 52.92 -0.07
N ASN A 316 -23.37 53.61 -0.36
CA ASN A 316 -23.49 54.71 -1.32
C ASN A 316 -23.07 54.41 -2.78
N HIS A 317 -22.99 53.15 -3.18
CA HIS A 317 -22.77 52.80 -4.59
C HIS A 317 -24.04 53.03 -5.44
N PRO A 318 -23.96 53.62 -6.65
CA PRO A 318 -25.12 53.90 -7.51
C PRO A 318 -25.93 52.65 -7.89
N ASP A 319 -25.24 51.53 -8.16
CA ASP A 319 -25.88 50.21 -8.23
C ASP A 319 -26.26 49.75 -6.82
N LYS A 320 -27.56 49.64 -6.56
CA LYS A 320 -28.10 49.25 -5.26
C LYS A 320 -27.67 47.85 -4.84
N GLU A 321 -27.55 46.91 -5.77
CA GLU A 321 -27.13 45.53 -5.47
C GLU A 321 -25.67 45.46 -5.00
N ALA A 322 -24.85 46.43 -5.38
CA ALA A 322 -23.47 46.51 -4.93
C ALA A 322 -23.33 46.90 -3.45
N ASN A 323 -24.36 47.48 -2.82
CA ASN A 323 -24.33 47.90 -1.42
C ASN A 323 -24.57 46.70 -0.48
N ALA A 324 -23.55 45.87 -0.31
CA ALA A 324 -23.60 44.61 0.43
C ALA A 324 -22.35 44.42 1.31
N GLU A 325 -22.30 43.29 2.02
CA GLU A 325 -21.11 42.85 2.74
C GLU A 325 -20.28 41.91 1.87
N TYR A 326 -18.97 42.14 1.85
CA TYR A 326 -18.02 41.41 1.02
C TYR A 326 -16.87 40.86 1.86
N LEU A 327 -16.31 39.74 1.39
CA LEU A 327 -15.03 39.18 1.85
C LEU A 327 -13.96 39.50 0.81
N VAL A 328 -12.83 40.07 1.25
CA VAL A 328 -11.67 40.33 0.40
C VAL A 328 -10.91 39.01 0.17
N THR A 329 -10.77 38.62 -1.09
CA THR A 329 -10.15 37.35 -1.50
C THR A 329 -8.69 37.48 -1.92
N ASP A 330 -8.31 38.67 -2.38
CA ASP A 330 -6.96 39.01 -2.83
C ASP A 330 -6.78 40.52 -2.76
N ALA A 331 -5.55 40.96 -2.51
CA ALA A 331 -5.22 42.37 -2.36
C ALA A 331 -3.80 42.67 -2.85
N ILE A 332 -3.62 43.85 -3.43
CA ILE A 332 -2.33 44.43 -3.77
C ILE A 332 -2.28 45.81 -3.13
N HIS A 333 -1.41 45.96 -2.13
CA HIS A 333 -1.15 47.22 -1.44
C HIS A 333 0.06 47.89 -2.05
N TYR A 334 -0.07 49.18 -2.34
CA TYR A 334 1.00 50.02 -2.82
C TYR A 334 1.29 51.07 -1.76
N LEU A 335 2.52 51.10 -1.25
CA LEU A 335 2.96 52.00 -0.20
C LEU A 335 4.13 52.83 -0.71
N GLN A 336 4.13 54.14 -0.47
CA GLN A 336 5.28 55.00 -0.78
C GLN A 336 5.36 56.19 0.17
N VAL A 337 6.58 56.62 0.49
CA VAL A 337 6.78 57.79 1.35
C VAL A 337 6.32 59.04 0.59
N ALA A 338 5.34 59.75 1.15
CA ALA A 338 4.79 60.96 0.55
C ALA A 338 5.78 62.13 0.71
N GLY A 339 6.61 62.36 -0.31
CA GLY A 339 7.51 63.52 -0.39
C GLY A 339 8.81 63.26 -1.16
N ASP A 340 9.20 64.25 -1.96
CA ASP A 340 10.53 64.50 -2.55
C ASP A 340 11.13 63.56 -3.62
N TYR A 341 10.71 62.30 -3.75
CA TYR A 341 11.34 61.43 -4.76
C TYR A 341 10.91 61.77 -6.20
N ASN A 342 9.61 62.00 -6.43
CA ASN A 342 9.09 62.30 -7.76
C ASN A 342 9.40 63.73 -8.25
N GLU A 343 9.55 64.72 -7.36
CA GLU A 343 9.95 66.08 -7.79
C GLU A 343 11.41 66.14 -8.28
N ARG A 344 12.29 65.31 -7.71
CA ARG A 344 13.68 65.17 -8.19
C ARG A 344 13.80 64.36 -9.47
N GLU A 345 13.00 63.31 -9.66
CA GLU A 345 12.95 62.57 -10.93
C GLU A 345 12.29 63.38 -12.05
N LYS A 346 11.18 64.09 -11.79
CA LYS A 346 10.56 64.99 -12.78
C LYS A 346 11.51 66.10 -13.26
N ARG A 347 12.32 66.66 -12.35
CA ARG A 347 13.38 67.62 -12.73
C ARG A 347 14.47 67.02 -13.63
N LYS A 348 14.66 65.69 -13.63
CA LYS A 348 15.60 65.01 -14.53
C LYS A 348 14.96 64.59 -15.84
N THR A 349 13.70 64.15 -15.87
CA THR A 349 13.01 63.81 -17.12
C THR A 349 12.82 65.02 -18.02
N ASP A 350 12.53 66.20 -17.45
CA ASP A 350 12.45 67.45 -18.22
C ASP A 350 13.84 67.92 -18.71
N ALA A 351 14.93 67.38 -18.15
CA ALA A 351 16.31 67.66 -18.57
C ALA A 351 16.92 66.55 -19.45
N ALA A 352 16.20 65.45 -19.69
CA ALA A 352 16.67 64.23 -20.38
C ALA A 352 15.98 64.01 -21.74
N GLU A 353 15.50 65.07 -22.39
CA GLU A 353 15.07 64.99 -23.80
C GLU A 353 16.25 64.80 -24.78
N ASP A 354 17.51 64.92 -24.31
CA ASP A 354 18.70 64.53 -25.07
C ASP A 354 19.26 63.20 -24.53
N GLY A 355 19.20 62.16 -25.37
CA GLY A 355 19.46 60.75 -25.02
C GLY A 355 20.68 60.49 -24.13
N GLU A 356 20.43 59.97 -22.92
CA GLU A 356 21.48 59.52 -22.01
C GLU A 356 21.79 58.01 -22.14
N MET A 357 23.09 57.67 -22.20
CA MET A 357 23.65 56.32 -22.19
C MET A 357 23.56 55.61 -20.81
N ARG A 358 22.74 56.09 -19.86
CA ARG A 358 22.65 55.54 -18.50
C ARG A 358 21.28 54.93 -18.25
N HIS A 359 21.21 53.60 -18.27
CA HIS A 359 20.03 52.88 -17.79
C HIS A 359 20.25 52.50 -16.33
N ASP A 360 19.37 52.98 -15.46
CA ASP A 360 19.32 52.55 -14.07
C ASP A 360 18.91 51.07 -13.98
N VAL A 361 19.47 50.35 -13.01
CA VAL A 361 19.00 49.00 -12.69
C VAL A 361 17.54 49.10 -12.26
N LYS A 362 16.64 48.49 -13.03
CA LYS A 362 15.22 48.43 -12.72
C LYS A 362 14.98 47.46 -11.57
N VAL A 363 14.25 47.92 -10.57
CA VAL A 363 13.78 47.07 -9.47
C VAL A 363 12.81 46.03 -10.03
N ARG A 364 12.98 44.76 -9.68
CA ARG A 364 12.06 43.68 -10.05
C ARG A 364 10.82 43.72 -9.17
N ASN A 365 9.68 43.27 -9.70
CA ASN A 365 8.40 43.17 -8.98
C ASN A 365 7.89 44.49 -8.36
N MET A 366 8.34 45.64 -8.87
CA MET A 366 8.07 46.98 -8.32
C MET A 366 7.44 47.90 -9.36
N ASP A 367 6.37 47.41 -10.00
CA ASP A 367 5.57 48.17 -10.96
C ASP A 367 4.44 48.90 -10.21
N PHE A 368 4.54 50.23 -10.13
CA PHE A 368 3.51 51.10 -9.55
C PHE A 368 2.61 51.66 -10.66
N PRO A 369 1.27 51.56 -10.51
CA PRO A 369 0.34 52.26 -11.40
C PRO A 369 0.60 53.78 -11.41
N GLU A 370 0.52 54.40 -12.59
CA GLU A 370 0.76 55.85 -12.73
C GLU A 370 -0.26 56.67 -11.93
N GLU A 371 -1.49 56.15 -11.81
CA GLU A 371 -2.62 56.81 -11.16
C GLU A 371 -2.42 56.99 -9.65
N ILE A 372 -1.54 56.19 -9.02
CA ILE A 372 -1.27 56.23 -7.57
C ILE A 372 0.07 56.89 -7.24
N GLN A 373 0.78 57.43 -8.23
CA GLN A 373 2.14 57.95 -8.09
C GLN A 373 2.26 59.10 -7.06
N ASN A 374 1.16 59.75 -6.69
CA ASN A 374 1.15 60.83 -5.69
C ASN A 374 0.48 60.45 -4.36
N ASP A 375 0.00 59.22 -4.21
CA ASP A 375 -0.70 58.76 -3.02
C ASP A 375 0.26 57.98 -2.12
N ALA A 376 0.23 58.22 -0.81
CA ALA A 376 1.08 57.48 0.13
C ALA A 376 0.70 55.98 0.21
N TYR A 377 -0.58 55.69 -0.05
CA TYR A 377 -1.16 54.36 0.01
C TYR A 377 -2.29 54.21 -1.01
N ALA A 378 -2.35 53.06 -1.66
CA ALA A 378 -3.49 52.60 -2.45
C ALA A 378 -3.61 51.09 -2.37
N ILE A 379 -4.83 50.57 -2.52
CA ILE A 379 -5.10 49.13 -2.60
C ILE A 379 -5.95 48.82 -3.83
N VAL A 380 -5.59 47.73 -4.53
CA VAL A 380 -6.45 47.07 -5.51
C VAL A 380 -6.78 45.69 -4.97
N PHE A 381 -8.05 45.28 -5.00
CA PHE A 381 -8.46 44.05 -4.33
C PHE A 381 -9.56 43.30 -5.08
N GLY A 382 -9.60 41.99 -4.89
CA GLY A 382 -10.68 41.11 -5.30
C GLY A 382 -11.60 40.80 -4.12
N ALA A 383 -12.89 40.60 -4.41
CA ALA A 383 -13.86 40.29 -3.37
C ALA A 383 -14.98 39.35 -3.86
N ILE A 384 -15.64 38.71 -2.90
CA ILE A 384 -16.87 37.93 -3.07
C ILE A 384 -17.92 38.41 -2.07
N GLU A 385 -19.19 38.18 -2.32
CA GLU A 385 -20.23 38.43 -1.31
C GLU A 385 -19.96 37.59 -0.06
N LYS A 386 -20.08 38.20 1.13
CA LYS A 386 -19.75 37.57 2.42
C LYS A 386 -20.47 36.23 2.67
N GLN A 387 -21.67 36.09 2.11
CA GLN A 387 -22.54 34.92 2.28
C GLN A 387 -22.14 33.72 1.41
N GLU A 388 -21.28 33.91 0.41
CA GLU A 388 -20.83 32.82 -0.46
C GLU A 388 -19.69 32.05 0.24
N GLN A 389 -19.73 30.73 0.13
CA GLN A 389 -18.75 29.84 0.76
C GLN A 389 -17.48 29.80 -0.09
N TYR A 390 -16.37 30.35 0.44
CA TYR A 390 -15.07 30.22 -0.19
C TYR A 390 -14.48 28.81 0.05
N ARG A 391 -13.87 28.28 -1.00
CA ARG A 391 -12.97 27.13 -0.98
C ARG A 391 -11.79 27.44 -1.89
N ALA A 392 -10.59 27.06 -1.49
CA ALA A 392 -9.43 27.17 -2.36
C ALA A 392 -9.61 26.28 -3.60
N PRO A 393 -9.27 26.75 -4.81
CA PRO A 393 -9.15 25.87 -5.96
C PRO A 393 -8.08 24.80 -5.71
N LEU A 394 -8.27 23.61 -6.27
CA LEU A 394 -7.28 22.54 -6.21
C LEU A 394 -6.17 22.83 -7.24
N GLU A 395 -5.20 23.66 -6.85
CA GLU A 395 -4.06 24.05 -7.69
C GLU A 395 -2.82 23.20 -7.40
N THR A 396 -2.67 22.71 -6.17
CA THR A 396 -1.51 21.93 -5.76
C THR A 396 -1.64 20.50 -6.26
N GLN A 397 -0.66 20.05 -7.05
CA GLN A 397 -0.69 18.72 -7.65
C GLN A 397 -0.59 17.63 -6.58
N TRP A 398 -1.42 16.60 -6.71
CA TRP A 398 -1.24 15.40 -5.90
C TRP A 398 0.02 14.65 -6.36
N PRO A 399 0.88 14.17 -5.45
CA PRO A 399 2.05 13.41 -5.83
C PRO A 399 1.67 12.09 -6.50
N GLU A 400 2.42 11.70 -7.52
CA GLU A 400 2.23 10.43 -8.23
C GLU A 400 3.49 9.57 -8.17
N VAL A 401 3.32 8.29 -7.87
CA VAL A 401 4.38 7.28 -7.96
C VAL A 401 4.31 6.62 -9.34
N GLN A 402 5.19 7.05 -10.24
CA GLN A 402 5.18 6.65 -11.66
C GLN A 402 5.53 5.17 -11.91
N GLY A 403 6.01 4.43 -10.91
CA GLY A 403 6.51 3.07 -11.10
C GLY A 403 6.42 2.21 -9.86
N LEU A 404 6.87 0.98 -9.98
CA LEU A 404 7.00 0.07 -8.85
C LEU A 404 8.17 0.46 -7.95
N GLN A 405 8.04 0.13 -6.68
CA GLN A 405 9.10 0.21 -5.68
C GLN A 405 9.27 -1.15 -5.02
N THR A 406 10.32 -1.32 -4.22
CA THR A 406 10.42 -2.45 -3.31
C THR A 406 10.35 -1.99 -1.86
N ALA A 407 9.90 -2.88 -1.00
CA ALA A 407 9.76 -2.65 0.42
C ALA A 407 10.06 -3.94 1.18
N THR A 408 10.35 -3.83 2.47
CA THR A 408 10.54 -4.99 3.34
C THR A 408 9.26 -5.26 4.13
N VAL A 409 8.83 -6.51 4.20
CA VAL A 409 7.68 -6.91 5.03
C VAL A 409 8.05 -6.78 6.51
N VAL A 410 7.18 -6.17 7.30
CA VAL A 410 7.37 -5.91 8.73
C VAL A 410 6.11 -6.29 9.52
N GLY A 411 6.22 -6.35 10.85
CA GLY A 411 5.14 -6.80 11.72
C GLY A 411 5.57 -6.79 13.18
N ALA A 412 4.70 -7.32 14.04
CA ALA A 412 4.92 -7.32 15.48
C ALA A 412 6.13 -8.17 15.90
N SER A 413 6.85 -7.69 16.90
CA SER A 413 8.02 -8.41 17.44
C SER A 413 7.63 -9.80 17.97
N GLY A 414 8.42 -10.81 17.61
CA GLY A 414 8.20 -12.22 18.00
C GLY A 414 7.44 -13.06 16.97
N GLU A 415 6.88 -12.44 15.93
CA GLU A 415 6.18 -13.13 14.85
C GLU A 415 7.09 -13.32 13.62
N GLU A 416 6.81 -14.36 12.80
CA GLU A 416 7.39 -14.48 11.44
C GLU A 416 6.41 -14.02 10.35
N ILE A 417 5.10 -14.03 10.65
CA ILE A 417 4.03 -13.73 9.71
C ILE A 417 3.05 -12.80 10.40
N TRP A 418 2.89 -11.59 9.85
CA TRP A 418 1.96 -10.59 10.37
C TRP A 418 0.96 -10.22 9.28
N THR A 419 -0.28 -10.70 9.44
CA THR A 419 -1.35 -10.57 8.44
C THR A 419 -2.72 -10.42 9.09
N ASP A 420 -3.68 -9.91 8.33
CA ASP A 420 -5.09 -9.80 8.72
C ASP A 420 -5.98 -10.86 8.02
N GLU A 421 -7.31 -10.77 8.21
CA GLU A 421 -8.30 -11.66 7.61
C GLU A 421 -8.33 -11.67 6.07
N HIS A 422 -7.71 -10.68 5.43
CA HIS A 422 -7.62 -10.53 3.99
C HIS A 422 -6.27 -10.95 3.40
N GLY A 423 -5.34 -11.46 4.23
CA GLY A 423 -4.00 -11.83 3.76
C GLY A 423 -3.11 -10.62 3.44
N ARG A 424 -3.43 -9.44 4.00
CA ARG A 424 -2.66 -8.20 3.81
C ARG A 424 -1.43 -8.20 4.69
N ILE A 425 -0.39 -7.48 4.26
CA ILE A 425 0.88 -7.37 4.98
C ILE A 425 1.13 -5.93 5.42
N LYS A 426 2.02 -5.73 6.38
CA LYS A 426 2.65 -4.42 6.63
C LYS A 426 4.04 -4.39 6.04
N ILE A 427 4.47 -3.21 5.61
CA ILE A 427 5.74 -3.01 4.92
C ILE A 427 6.47 -1.78 5.47
N GLN A 428 7.76 -1.69 5.22
CA GLN A 428 8.51 -0.45 5.33
C GLN A 428 9.22 -0.18 4.00
N PHE A 429 8.98 1.01 3.44
CA PHE A 429 9.68 1.48 2.26
C PHE A 429 11.13 1.87 2.60
N HIS A 430 12.03 1.75 1.62
CA HIS A 430 13.45 2.07 1.83
C HIS A 430 13.73 3.55 2.07
N TRP A 431 12.84 4.43 1.59
CA TRP A 431 12.93 5.87 1.81
C TRP A 431 12.29 6.32 3.12
N ASP A 432 11.55 5.46 3.82
CA ASP A 432 10.94 5.79 5.10
C ASP A 432 12.01 5.78 6.21
N ARG A 433 12.40 6.99 6.62
CA ARG A 433 13.45 7.25 7.60
C ARG A 433 12.94 7.23 9.04
N GLU A 434 11.64 7.40 9.25
CA GLU A 434 11.01 7.52 10.57
C GLU A 434 10.42 6.18 11.03
N GLY A 435 10.11 5.28 10.10
CA GLY A 435 9.63 3.92 10.36
C GLY A 435 10.62 3.07 11.17
N LYS A 436 10.07 2.32 12.14
CA LYS A 436 10.82 1.53 13.13
C LYS A 436 10.98 0.05 12.77
N LYS A 437 10.54 -0.34 11.57
CA LYS A 437 10.50 -1.72 11.06
C LYS A 437 9.63 -2.64 11.91
N ASP A 438 8.46 -2.13 12.30
CA ASP A 438 7.49 -2.76 13.18
C ASP A 438 6.08 -2.74 12.59
N GLU A 439 5.09 -3.21 13.36
CA GLU A 439 3.68 -3.21 12.97
C GLU A 439 3.06 -1.82 12.79
N ASN A 440 3.79 -0.72 13.02
CA ASN A 440 3.31 0.65 12.85
C ASN A 440 3.96 1.36 11.66
N SER A 441 4.75 0.67 10.85
CA SER A 441 5.50 1.30 9.74
C SER A 441 4.64 1.61 8.51
N SER A 442 3.53 0.90 8.31
CA SER A 442 2.57 1.19 7.24
C SER A 442 1.14 0.77 7.58
N CYS A 443 0.19 1.18 6.73
CA CYS A 443 -1.12 0.54 6.64
C CYS A 443 -1.01 -0.91 6.17
N PHE A 444 -2.13 -1.65 6.21
CA PHE A 444 -2.20 -2.98 5.63
C PHE A 444 -2.29 -2.92 4.10
N VAL A 445 -1.30 -3.51 3.44
CA VAL A 445 -1.14 -3.55 1.98
C VAL A 445 -1.66 -4.88 1.44
N ARG A 446 -2.56 -4.81 0.44
CA ARG A 446 -3.07 -6.00 -0.24
C ARG A 446 -1.99 -6.69 -1.06
N VAL A 447 -2.00 -8.01 -1.05
CA VAL A 447 -1.06 -8.84 -1.83
C VAL A 447 -1.79 -9.45 -3.01
N VAL A 448 -1.27 -9.21 -4.22
CA VAL A 448 -1.71 -9.90 -5.43
C VAL A 448 -1.38 -11.38 -5.30
N THR A 449 -2.37 -12.23 -5.49
CA THR A 449 -2.20 -13.69 -5.50
C THR A 449 -2.27 -14.20 -6.94
N PRO A 450 -1.55 -15.29 -7.30
CA PRO A 450 -1.59 -15.82 -8.67
C PRO A 450 -2.98 -16.25 -9.13
N TRP A 451 -3.84 -16.70 -8.20
CA TRP A 451 -5.19 -17.14 -8.49
C TRP A 451 -6.09 -17.02 -7.26
N SER A 452 -7.23 -16.34 -7.38
CA SER A 452 -8.18 -16.14 -6.28
C SER A 452 -9.62 -16.33 -6.71
N GLY A 453 -10.44 -16.91 -5.85
CA GLY A 453 -11.90 -16.99 -5.97
C GLY A 453 -12.59 -17.00 -4.60
N ASN A 454 -13.92 -17.10 -4.60
CA ASN A 454 -14.71 -17.08 -3.37
C ASN A 454 -14.54 -18.39 -2.58
N GLY A 455 -13.61 -18.39 -1.61
CA GLY A 455 -13.31 -19.56 -0.77
C GLY A 455 -12.37 -20.59 -1.40
N TRP A 456 -11.64 -20.22 -2.46
CA TRP A 456 -10.70 -21.10 -3.16
C TRP A 456 -9.62 -20.29 -3.89
N GLY A 457 -8.44 -20.86 -4.17
CA GLY A 457 -7.34 -20.18 -4.85
C GLY A 457 -5.96 -20.59 -4.35
N MET A 458 -4.94 -19.82 -4.72
CA MET A 458 -3.56 -19.93 -4.22
C MET A 458 -3.30 -18.86 -3.15
N VAL A 459 -2.71 -19.27 -2.02
CA VAL A 459 -2.38 -18.36 -0.91
C VAL A 459 -0.95 -18.61 -0.46
N ALA A 460 -0.13 -17.56 -0.52
CA ALA A 460 1.21 -17.53 0.04
C ALA A 460 1.48 -16.11 0.56
N VAL A 461 1.27 -15.91 1.86
CA VAL A 461 1.44 -14.60 2.49
C VAL A 461 2.94 -14.30 2.66
N PRO A 462 3.43 -13.14 2.17
CA PRO A 462 4.80 -12.71 2.41
C PRO A 462 5.12 -12.64 3.90
N ARG A 463 6.27 -13.16 4.30
CA ARG A 463 6.75 -13.20 5.69
C ARG A 463 7.60 -11.98 6.01
N MET A 464 7.68 -11.64 7.29
CA MET A 464 8.53 -10.57 7.79
C MET A 464 9.99 -10.75 7.33
N GLY A 465 10.63 -9.66 6.93
CA GLY A 465 11.99 -9.64 6.39
C GLY A 465 12.10 -9.92 4.89
N GLN A 466 11.05 -10.42 4.24
CA GLN A 466 11.09 -10.64 2.79
C GLN A 466 10.96 -9.32 2.02
N GLU A 467 11.58 -9.26 0.84
CA GLU A 467 11.45 -8.13 -0.08
C GLU A 467 10.24 -8.34 -1.02
N VAL A 468 9.39 -7.32 -1.07
CA VAL A 468 8.16 -7.30 -1.89
C VAL A 468 8.20 -6.15 -2.88
N VAL A 469 7.50 -6.33 -4.00
CA VAL A 469 7.30 -5.31 -5.03
C VAL A 469 5.98 -4.61 -4.77
N ILE A 470 6.02 -3.29 -4.66
CA ILE A 470 4.86 -2.44 -4.39
C ILE A 470 4.55 -1.58 -5.60
N GLN A 471 3.31 -1.64 -6.06
CA GLN A 471 2.71 -0.70 -6.99
C GLN A 471 1.70 0.18 -6.24
N PHE A 472 1.25 1.26 -6.87
CA PHE A 472 0.30 2.20 -6.31
C PHE A 472 -0.91 2.30 -7.23
N GLU A 473 -2.13 2.13 -6.69
CA GLU A 473 -3.36 2.20 -7.47
C GLU A 473 -3.45 3.58 -8.15
N ASP A 474 -3.48 3.58 -9.49
CA ASP A 474 -3.47 4.80 -10.33
C ASP A 474 -2.33 5.78 -9.96
N GLY A 475 -1.21 5.27 -9.44
CA GLY A 475 -0.06 6.06 -9.02
C GLY A 475 -0.22 6.78 -7.67
N ASN A 476 -1.36 6.64 -6.98
CA ASN A 476 -1.61 7.35 -5.72
C ASN A 476 -0.74 6.77 -4.57
N PRO A 477 0.17 7.56 -3.97
CA PRO A 477 1.07 7.08 -2.91
C PRO A 477 0.32 6.54 -1.68
N ASP A 478 -0.89 7.01 -1.39
CA ASP A 478 -1.70 6.53 -0.27
C ASP A 478 -2.32 5.15 -0.51
N ARG A 479 -2.12 4.55 -1.71
CA ARG A 479 -2.76 3.30 -2.14
C ARG A 479 -1.77 2.24 -2.59
N PRO A 480 -0.85 1.79 -1.72
CA PRO A 480 0.07 0.71 -2.04
C PRO A 480 -0.66 -0.62 -2.24
N ILE A 481 -0.17 -1.41 -3.19
CA ILE A 481 -0.55 -2.81 -3.44
C ILE A 481 0.72 -3.62 -3.72
N CYS A 482 0.88 -4.75 -3.04
CA CYS A 482 1.98 -5.67 -3.26
C CYS A 482 1.69 -6.54 -4.47
N THR A 483 2.52 -6.46 -5.52
CA THR A 483 2.31 -7.14 -6.80
C THR A 483 3.26 -8.32 -7.02
N GLY A 484 4.22 -8.53 -6.12
CA GLY A 484 5.19 -9.61 -6.26
C GLY A 484 6.23 -9.64 -5.14
N MET A 485 7.17 -10.57 -5.26
CA MET A 485 8.26 -10.80 -4.31
C MET A 485 9.57 -10.97 -5.06
N LEU A 486 10.67 -10.62 -4.41
CA LEU A 486 12.01 -10.75 -4.97
C LEU A 486 12.93 -11.51 -4.01
N TYR A 487 13.88 -12.25 -4.59
CA TYR A 487 15.03 -12.74 -3.87
C TYR A 487 16.13 -11.67 -3.84
N ASN A 488 16.89 -11.62 -2.76
CA ASN A 488 18.05 -10.74 -2.59
C ASN A 488 19.15 -11.47 -1.79
N ALA A 489 20.19 -10.75 -1.37
CA ALA A 489 21.33 -11.35 -0.66
C ALA A 489 20.96 -11.94 0.71
N ASP A 490 19.91 -11.42 1.36
CA ASP A 490 19.40 -11.90 2.65
C ASP A 490 18.33 -13.00 2.47
N THR A 491 17.58 -12.93 1.36
CA THR A 491 16.59 -13.93 0.96
C THR A 491 17.00 -14.57 -0.36
N MET A 492 17.88 -15.56 -0.32
CA MET A 492 18.34 -16.27 -1.51
C MET A 492 17.30 -17.28 -2.05
N PRO A 493 17.31 -17.59 -3.36
CA PRO A 493 16.51 -18.68 -3.92
C PRO A 493 16.81 -20.04 -3.26
N PRO A 494 15.86 -20.98 -3.25
CA PRO A 494 16.02 -22.28 -2.59
C PRO A 494 16.98 -23.26 -3.28
N TYR A 495 17.38 -22.98 -4.53
CA TYR A 495 18.26 -23.79 -5.38
C TYR A 495 19.57 -23.04 -5.65
N GLN A 496 20.67 -23.76 -5.90
CA GLN A 496 21.99 -23.15 -6.06
C GLN A 496 22.19 -22.69 -7.51
N TYR A 497 21.81 -21.44 -7.81
CA TYR A 497 22.05 -20.88 -9.13
C TYR A 497 23.47 -20.33 -9.30
N PRO A 498 24.12 -20.52 -10.47
CA PRO A 498 23.54 -21.05 -11.72
C PRO A 498 23.62 -22.58 -11.89
N ASP A 499 24.19 -23.33 -10.94
CA ASP A 499 24.45 -24.76 -11.08
C ASP A 499 23.14 -25.58 -11.24
N ASP A 500 22.09 -25.21 -10.51
CA ASP A 500 20.76 -25.84 -10.52
C ASP A 500 19.76 -25.14 -11.47
N GLN A 501 20.22 -24.51 -12.56
CA GLN A 501 19.37 -23.67 -13.44
C GLN A 501 18.16 -24.39 -14.07
N THR A 502 18.11 -25.72 -14.07
CA THR A 502 16.99 -26.53 -14.55
C THR A 502 15.98 -26.89 -13.46
N GLN A 503 16.25 -26.56 -12.19
CA GLN A 503 15.36 -26.82 -11.07
C GLN A 503 14.33 -25.69 -10.90
N LEU A 504 13.09 -26.07 -10.65
CA LEU A 504 11.97 -25.18 -10.34
C LEU A 504 11.00 -25.83 -9.37
N GLY A 505 10.27 -25.04 -8.59
CA GLY A 505 9.32 -25.60 -7.66
C GLY A 505 8.83 -24.65 -6.57
N ILE A 506 8.15 -25.23 -5.60
CA ILE A 506 7.66 -24.57 -4.40
C ILE A 506 8.30 -25.24 -3.20
N LYS A 507 9.09 -24.48 -2.44
CA LYS A 507 9.71 -24.92 -1.19
C LYS A 507 9.23 -24.03 -0.05
N THR A 508 8.62 -24.62 0.96
CA THR A 508 8.12 -23.89 2.14
C THR A 508 9.17 -23.84 3.25
N ASN A 509 8.87 -23.18 4.37
CA ASN A 509 9.66 -23.28 5.59
C ASN A 509 8.70 -23.41 6.79
N SER A 510 8.98 -24.32 7.71
CA SER A 510 8.21 -24.47 8.94
C SER A 510 8.19 -23.15 9.72
N SER A 511 7.09 -22.85 10.40
CA SER A 511 6.87 -21.62 11.18
C SER A 511 6.19 -22.00 12.49
N LEU A 512 6.53 -21.42 13.65
CA LEU A 512 7.60 -20.44 13.91
C LEU A 512 8.96 -21.12 14.20
N GLY A 513 10.08 -20.45 13.90
CA GLY A 513 11.46 -20.86 14.23
C GLY A 513 12.10 -21.84 13.23
N GLY A 514 11.81 -21.67 11.94
CA GLY A 514 11.93 -22.72 10.91
C GLY A 514 13.24 -23.53 10.84
N GLY A 515 13.10 -24.85 10.74
CA GLY A 515 14.18 -25.84 10.61
C GLY A 515 13.78 -27.09 9.80
N GLY A 516 12.72 -26.99 9.00
CA GLY A 516 12.15 -28.07 8.17
C GLY A 516 11.28 -27.51 7.03
N TYR A 517 10.95 -28.31 6.01
CA TYR A 517 10.25 -27.83 4.82
C TYR A 517 9.43 -28.89 4.07
N ASN A 518 8.36 -28.44 3.42
CA ASN A 518 7.68 -29.19 2.38
C ASN A 518 8.16 -28.69 1.02
N GLU A 519 8.17 -29.57 0.02
CA GLU A 519 8.63 -29.22 -1.32
C GLU A 519 7.88 -29.99 -2.42
N LEU A 520 7.59 -29.27 -3.50
CA LEU A 520 7.31 -29.84 -4.81
C LEU A 520 8.35 -29.26 -5.77
N MET A 521 9.27 -30.09 -6.27
CA MET A 521 10.37 -29.69 -7.14
C MET A 521 10.37 -30.50 -8.43
N PHE A 522 10.71 -29.84 -9.52
CA PHE A 522 10.96 -30.40 -10.84
C PHE A 522 12.38 -30.02 -11.28
N ASP A 523 13.12 -30.97 -11.84
CA ASP A 523 14.40 -30.74 -12.52
C ASP A 523 14.24 -31.13 -13.98
N ASP A 524 14.34 -30.15 -14.88
CA ASP A 524 14.19 -30.33 -16.33
C ASP A 524 15.53 -30.64 -17.03
N LYS A 525 16.54 -31.12 -16.27
CA LYS A 525 17.82 -31.53 -16.85
C LYS A 525 17.62 -32.75 -17.75
N LYS A 526 17.75 -32.54 -19.05
CA LYS A 526 17.54 -33.58 -20.07
C LYS A 526 18.36 -34.85 -19.81
N GLY A 527 17.69 -35.99 -19.71
CA GLY A 527 18.28 -37.31 -19.45
C GLY A 527 18.49 -37.62 -17.96
N GLU A 528 18.20 -36.65 -17.08
CA GLU A 528 18.29 -36.74 -15.63
C GLU A 528 17.06 -36.04 -14.98
N GLU A 529 15.91 -36.03 -15.68
CA GLU A 529 14.71 -35.33 -15.23
C GLU A 529 14.19 -35.92 -13.91
N LEU A 530 13.83 -35.05 -12.96
CA LEU A 530 13.38 -35.47 -11.63
C LEU A 530 12.15 -34.68 -11.18
N MET A 531 11.17 -35.38 -10.61
CA MET A 531 10.11 -34.77 -9.81
C MET A 531 10.24 -35.25 -8.37
N ARG A 532 10.42 -34.32 -7.42
CA ARG A 532 10.51 -34.62 -5.98
C ARG A 532 9.33 -34.02 -5.23
N VAL A 533 8.69 -34.86 -4.41
CA VAL A 533 7.70 -34.42 -3.42
C VAL A 533 8.25 -34.74 -2.03
N GLN A 534 8.38 -33.71 -1.19
CA GLN A 534 8.77 -33.85 0.21
C GLN A 534 7.66 -33.32 1.13
N ALA A 535 7.33 -34.10 2.15
CA ALA A 535 6.52 -33.66 3.28
C ALA A 535 7.41 -33.68 4.55
N GLU A 536 7.46 -32.57 5.28
CA GLU A 536 8.26 -32.46 6.51
C GLU A 536 7.75 -33.40 7.61
N LYS A 537 6.44 -33.65 7.64
CA LYS A 537 5.79 -34.44 8.69
C LYS A 537 4.80 -35.45 8.11
N ASP A 538 3.54 -35.04 7.95
CA ASP A 538 2.46 -35.92 7.51
C ASP A 538 2.17 -35.70 6.02
N HIS A 539 2.11 -36.77 5.23
CA HIS A 539 1.62 -36.74 3.85
C HIS A 539 0.27 -37.46 3.76
N GLN A 540 -0.76 -36.78 3.28
CA GLN A 540 -2.09 -37.36 3.07
C GLN A 540 -2.55 -37.08 1.63
N MET A 541 -2.95 -38.13 0.92
CA MET A 541 -3.53 -38.03 -0.42
C MET A 541 -4.96 -38.56 -0.41
N LEU A 542 -5.94 -37.69 -0.71
CA LEU A 542 -7.37 -38.05 -0.79
C LEU A 542 -7.84 -38.04 -2.24
N ILE A 543 -8.28 -39.19 -2.74
CA ILE A 543 -8.77 -39.36 -4.12
C ILE A 543 -10.23 -39.80 -4.06
N LYS A 544 -11.14 -38.98 -4.61
CA LYS A 544 -12.59 -39.18 -4.46
C LYS A 544 -13.23 -40.10 -5.51
N ASP A 545 -12.55 -40.38 -6.62
CA ASP A 545 -13.08 -41.23 -7.70
C ASP A 545 -12.08 -42.32 -8.10
N ARG A 546 -11.02 -41.97 -8.85
CA ARG A 546 -10.05 -42.95 -9.35
C ARG A 546 -8.62 -42.42 -9.27
N SER A 547 -7.71 -43.32 -8.90
CA SER A 547 -6.26 -43.17 -9.08
C SER A 547 -5.76 -44.21 -10.07
N ALA A 548 -4.84 -43.83 -10.94
CA ALA A 548 -4.08 -44.76 -11.78
C ALA A 548 -2.63 -44.30 -11.77
N VAL A 549 -1.72 -45.21 -11.45
CA VAL A 549 -0.27 -44.97 -11.47
C VAL A 549 0.33 -45.88 -12.52
N THR A 550 1.11 -45.32 -13.42
CA THR A 550 1.85 -46.07 -14.45
C THR A 550 3.29 -45.61 -14.41
N ILE A 551 4.22 -46.57 -14.38
CA ILE A 551 5.65 -46.32 -14.32
C ILE A 551 6.24 -46.94 -15.59
N GLY A 552 6.79 -46.10 -16.48
CA GLY A 552 7.41 -46.54 -17.73
C GLY A 552 8.85 -46.97 -17.50
N LEU A 553 9.25 -48.11 -18.07
CA LEU A 553 10.59 -48.69 -17.93
C LEU A 553 11.41 -48.45 -19.21
N ASP A 554 12.68 -48.08 -19.03
CA ASP A 554 13.76 -48.48 -19.94
C ASP A 554 14.50 -49.68 -19.32
N ALA A 555 15.18 -50.47 -20.15
CA ALA A 555 15.81 -51.73 -19.74
C ALA A 555 16.72 -51.58 -18.49
N PRO A 556 16.72 -52.58 -17.59
CA PRO A 556 17.53 -52.54 -16.36
C PRO A 556 19.02 -52.47 -16.69
N GLU A 557 19.77 -51.62 -15.97
CA GLU A 557 21.23 -51.66 -15.98
C GLU A 557 21.72 -52.77 -15.03
N PRO A 558 22.53 -53.75 -15.49
CA PRO A 558 22.89 -54.92 -14.70
C PRO A 558 23.70 -54.66 -13.41
N ASP A 559 24.28 -53.47 -13.24
CA ASP A 559 25.38 -53.24 -12.29
C ASP A 559 25.11 -52.12 -11.24
N ALA A 560 23.87 -51.65 -11.07
CA ALA A 560 23.55 -50.60 -10.09
C ALA A 560 23.45 -51.15 -8.64
N PRO A 561 24.26 -50.67 -7.68
CA PRO A 561 24.19 -51.07 -6.28
C PRO A 561 23.14 -50.27 -5.51
N GLY A 562 22.00 -50.89 -5.22
CA GLY A 562 20.85 -50.25 -4.55
C GLY A 562 19.62 -50.28 -5.43
N THR A 563 18.44 -49.97 -4.89
CA THR A 563 17.22 -49.75 -5.67
C THR A 563 17.56 -48.75 -6.77
N ASP A 564 17.69 -49.22 -8.00
CA ASP A 564 17.95 -48.36 -9.14
C ASP A 564 16.81 -47.34 -9.24
N GLU A 565 17.04 -46.24 -9.94
CA GLU A 565 16.06 -45.17 -10.18
C GLU A 565 14.85 -45.66 -11.03
N LYS A 566 14.72 -46.97 -11.25
CA LYS A 566 13.80 -47.63 -12.18
C LYS A 566 12.96 -48.71 -11.49
N SER A 567 12.87 -48.68 -10.15
CA SER A 567 12.14 -49.63 -9.31
C SER A 567 11.07 -48.94 -8.44
N TYR A 568 9.93 -49.61 -8.21
CA TYR A 568 9.02 -49.21 -7.12
C TYR A 568 9.47 -49.91 -5.84
N ALA A 569 10.18 -49.19 -4.98
CA ALA A 569 10.60 -49.67 -3.67
C ALA A 569 9.77 -49.02 -2.56
N LEU A 570 8.93 -49.82 -1.91
CA LEU A 570 8.20 -49.38 -0.71
C LEU A 570 8.89 -49.93 0.54
N THR A 571 9.39 -49.03 1.39
CA THR A 571 9.92 -49.39 2.71
C THR A 571 8.99 -48.89 3.80
N VAL A 572 8.39 -49.83 4.55
CA VAL A 572 7.51 -49.52 5.69
C VAL A 572 8.22 -49.91 6.99
N LYS A 573 8.46 -48.93 7.87
CA LYS A 573 9.24 -49.15 9.11
C LYS A 573 8.46 -49.82 10.24
N GLN A 574 7.13 -49.80 10.19
CA GLN A 574 6.28 -50.30 11.28
C GLN A 574 5.22 -51.30 10.78
N HIS A 575 4.12 -50.81 10.18
CA HIS A 575 3.00 -51.63 9.75
C HIS A 575 2.43 -51.14 8.42
N MET A 576 1.91 -52.06 7.61
CA MET A 576 1.24 -51.81 6.34
C MET A 576 -0.08 -52.57 6.35
N ASP A 577 -1.19 -51.84 6.26
CA ASP A 577 -2.53 -52.41 6.16
C ASP A 577 -3.12 -52.13 4.78
N GLU A 578 -3.46 -53.20 4.04
CA GLU A 578 -4.16 -53.11 2.77
C GLU A 578 -5.55 -53.74 2.90
N VAL A 579 -6.60 -52.93 2.79
CA VAL A 579 -7.99 -53.40 2.98
C VAL A 579 -8.83 -53.10 1.75
N VAL A 580 -9.27 -54.16 1.06
CA VAL A 580 -10.29 -54.08 0.00
C VAL A 580 -11.65 -54.35 0.62
N LYS A 581 -12.44 -53.30 0.85
CA LYS A 581 -13.78 -53.44 1.46
C LYS A 581 -14.82 -54.10 0.54
N SER A 582 -14.67 -53.91 -0.77
CA SER A 582 -15.54 -54.48 -1.79
C SER A 582 -14.82 -54.54 -3.14
N GLY A 583 -15.07 -55.58 -3.92
CA GLY A 583 -14.40 -55.80 -5.21
C GLY A 583 -13.30 -56.85 -5.13
N ASN A 584 -12.37 -56.80 -6.09
CA ASN A 584 -11.33 -57.82 -6.26
C ASN A 584 -9.94 -57.21 -6.00
N ARG A 585 -9.04 -57.99 -5.42
CA ARG A 585 -7.59 -57.78 -5.50
C ARG A 585 -7.05 -58.73 -6.57
N THR A 586 -6.30 -58.20 -7.53
CA THR A 586 -5.64 -59.00 -8.56
C THR A 586 -4.18 -58.59 -8.63
N GLU A 587 -3.29 -59.58 -8.59
CA GLU A 587 -1.85 -59.42 -8.74
C GLU A 587 -1.39 -60.30 -9.89
N VAL A 588 -0.70 -59.73 -10.88
CA VAL A 588 -0.22 -60.43 -12.07
C VAL A 588 1.25 -60.10 -12.27
N VAL A 589 2.09 -61.14 -12.32
CA VAL A 589 3.49 -61.04 -12.75
C VAL A 589 3.58 -61.71 -14.11
N GLU A 590 3.68 -60.92 -15.19
CA GLU A 590 3.74 -61.46 -16.56
C GLU A 590 5.08 -62.14 -16.85
N THR A 591 6.16 -61.57 -16.33
CA THR A 591 7.53 -62.08 -16.44
C THR A 591 8.30 -61.80 -15.15
N GLY A 592 9.09 -62.78 -14.69
CA GLY A 592 9.86 -62.68 -13.45
C GLY A 592 9.30 -63.55 -12.33
N ASP A 593 9.77 -63.29 -11.11
CA ASP A 593 9.44 -64.07 -9.91
C ASP A 593 8.58 -63.26 -8.95
N LYS A 594 7.69 -63.93 -8.22
CA LYS A 594 7.07 -63.41 -7.00
C LYS A 594 7.72 -64.09 -5.79
N ALA A 595 8.31 -63.32 -4.89
CA ALA A 595 8.93 -63.82 -3.67
C ALA A 595 8.31 -63.14 -2.43
N GLU A 596 7.89 -63.94 -1.45
CA GLU A 596 7.42 -63.47 -0.15
C GLU A 596 8.31 -64.09 0.94
N THR A 597 8.82 -63.29 1.87
CA THR A 597 9.72 -63.78 2.93
C THR A 597 9.36 -63.14 4.27
N ILE A 598 9.05 -63.97 5.26
CA ILE A 598 8.82 -63.56 6.64
C ILE A 598 9.97 -64.09 7.51
N GLN A 599 10.87 -63.21 7.96
CA GLN A 599 12.01 -63.62 8.79
C GLN A 599 11.60 -63.99 10.22
N THR A 600 10.59 -63.30 10.77
CA THR A 600 10.06 -63.54 12.11
C THR A 600 8.57 -63.22 12.11
N GLY A 601 7.74 -64.11 12.65
CA GLY A 601 6.29 -63.96 12.67
C GLY A 601 5.57 -65.09 11.93
N ASN A 602 4.33 -64.84 11.55
CA ASN A 602 3.44 -65.81 10.90
C ASN A 602 2.96 -65.27 9.55
N MET A 603 2.71 -66.18 8.61
CA MET A 603 1.88 -65.92 7.43
C MET A 603 0.55 -66.66 7.64
N THR A 604 -0.57 -65.97 7.51
CA THR A 604 -1.92 -66.54 7.65
C THR A 604 -2.71 -66.25 6.39
N LEU A 605 -3.26 -67.30 5.76
CA LEU A 605 -4.21 -67.20 4.66
C LEU A 605 -5.53 -67.80 5.14
N ASP A 606 -6.59 -66.99 5.18
CA ASP A 606 -7.92 -67.39 5.61
C ASP A 606 -8.96 -67.08 4.53
N VAL A 607 -9.83 -68.03 4.24
CA VAL A 607 -10.90 -67.93 3.23
C VAL A 607 -12.20 -68.40 3.88
N ASP A 608 -12.95 -67.47 4.47
CA ASP A 608 -14.19 -67.76 5.21
C ASP A 608 -15.28 -68.36 4.30
N THR A 609 -15.41 -67.85 3.07
CA THR A 609 -16.30 -68.40 2.04
C THR A 609 -15.65 -68.33 0.67
N GLY A 610 -15.59 -69.47 -0.03
CA GLY A 610 -15.04 -69.56 -1.38
C GLY A 610 -14.11 -70.75 -1.56
N ASN A 611 -13.19 -70.64 -2.51
CA ASN A 611 -12.20 -71.67 -2.81
C ASN A 611 -10.80 -71.05 -2.79
N LEU A 612 -9.82 -71.79 -2.28
CA LEU A 612 -8.41 -71.60 -2.59
C LEU A 612 -8.05 -72.53 -3.76
N THR A 613 -7.40 -72.01 -4.81
CA THR A 613 -6.98 -72.82 -5.97
C THR A 613 -5.58 -72.42 -6.39
N GLU A 614 -4.68 -73.41 -6.42
CA GLU A 614 -3.32 -73.26 -6.90
C GLU A 614 -3.16 -74.13 -8.15
N THR A 615 -2.51 -73.61 -9.19
CA THR A 615 -2.30 -74.35 -10.45
C THR A 615 -0.89 -74.10 -10.97
N ILE A 616 -0.10 -75.17 -11.05
CA ILE A 616 1.22 -75.16 -11.66
C ILE A 616 1.13 -75.89 -13.00
N ALA A 617 1.13 -75.14 -14.11
CA ALA A 617 1.03 -75.74 -15.44
C ALA A 617 2.31 -76.49 -15.85
N LYS A 618 3.48 -75.97 -15.43
CA LYS A 618 4.80 -76.55 -15.64
C LYS A 618 5.67 -76.21 -14.43
N GLY A 619 6.28 -77.21 -13.80
CA GLY A 619 7.13 -77.03 -12.62
C GLY A 619 6.75 -77.98 -11.48
N ASN A 620 7.26 -77.68 -10.30
CA ASN A 620 7.04 -78.45 -9.08
C ASN A 620 6.28 -77.60 -8.05
N HIS A 621 5.58 -78.26 -7.14
CA HIS A 621 5.13 -77.68 -5.88
C HIS A 621 5.87 -78.40 -4.75
N GLU A 622 6.61 -77.65 -3.94
CA GLU A 622 7.43 -78.19 -2.85
C GLU A 622 7.08 -77.47 -1.55
N GLU A 623 6.71 -78.24 -0.53
CA GLU A 623 6.43 -77.73 0.81
C GLU A 623 7.36 -78.45 1.80
N THR A 624 8.14 -77.67 2.56
CA THR A 624 9.10 -78.21 3.53
C THR A 624 8.85 -77.60 4.92
N VAL A 625 8.50 -78.45 5.88
CA VAL A 625 8.42 -78.09 7.31
C VAL A 625 9.61 -78.70 8.05
N SER A 626 10.64 -77.90 8.33
CA SER A 626 11.87 -78.39 8.97
C SER A 626 11.67 -78.81 10.43
N LEU A 627 10.80 -78.10 11.15
CA LEU A 627 10.43 -78.38 12.53
C LEU A 627 8.96 -77.98 12.74
N GLY A 628 8.13 -78.90 13.24
CA GLY A 628 6.70 -78.67 13.45
C GLY A 628 5.83 -79.76 12.85
N ASN A 629 4.56 -79.44 12.61
CA ASN A 629 3.57 -80.36 12.06
C ASN A 629 2.98 -79.80 10.77
N LEU A 630 2.70 -80.67 9.80
CA LEU A 630 1.79 -80.39 8.69
C LEU A 630 0.44 -81.07 9.02
N THR A 631 -0.62 -80.27 9.16
CA THR A 631 -1.96 -80.77 9.51
C THR A 631 -2.92 -80.51 8.36
N VAL A 632 -3.61 -81.55 7.90
CA VAL A 632 -4.74 -81.45 6.96
C VAL A 632 -5.98 -81.96 7.67
N ASP A 633 -6.90 -81.05 8.04
CA ASP A 633 -8.18 -81.38 8.64
C ASP A 633 -9.33 -81.05 7.66
N VAL A 634 -10.13 -82.04 7.32
CA VAL A 634 -11.32 -81.90 6.47
C VAL A 634 -12.51 -82.44 7.25
N THR A 635 -13.15 -81.58 8.03
CA THR A 635 -14.24 -81.95 8.97
C THR A 635 -15.48 -82.48 8.24
N ALA A 636 -15.78 -81.91 7.07
CA ALA A 636 -16.81 -82.38 6.16
C ALA A 636 -16.25 -82.38 4.73
N GLY A 637 -16.40 -83.49 4.00
CA GLY A 637 -15.93 -83.60 2.61
C GLY A 637 -14.97 -84.77 2.38
N LYS A 638 -14.02 -84.60 1.45
CA LYS A 638 -13.06 -85.63 1.03
C LYS A 638 -11.68 -85.05 0.78
N VAL A 639 -10.64 -85.78 1.16
CA VAL A 639 -9.28 -85.58 0.63
C VAL A 639 -9.11 -86.47 -0.60
N LYS A 640 -8.74 -85.89 -1.75
CA LYS A 640 -8.47 -86.63 -2.99
C LYS A 640 -7.03 -86.35 -3.44
N MET A 641 -6.21 -87.39 -3.51
CA MET A 641 -4.89 -87.34 -4.13
C MET A 641 -4.90 -88.23 -5.38
N THR A 642 -4.32 -87.74 -6.47
CA THR A 642 -4.20 -88.51 -7.73
C THR A 642 -2.87 -88.16 -8.37
N ALA A 643 -2.06 -89.17 -8.67
CA ALA A 643 -0.77 -89.02 -9.33
C ALA A 643 -0.70 -89.94 -10.55
N GLY A 644 0.02 -89.53 -11.59
CA GLY A 644 0.21 -90.35 -12.80
C GLY A 644 1.28 -91.44 -12.66
N GLN A 645 2.13 -91.34 -11.64
CA GLN A 645 3.25 -92.26 -11.42
C GLN A 645 3.19 -92.93 -10.04
N GLU A 646 3.25 -92.14 -8.96
CA GLU A 646 3.38 -92.67 -7.60
C GLU A 646 2.75 -91.72 -6.57
N ILE A 647 2.14 -92.28 -5.53
CA ILE A 647 1.87 -91.63 -4.24
C ILE A 647 2.63 -92.41 -3.17
N LEU A 648 3.54 -91.76 -2.45
CA LEU A 648 4.35 -92.37 -1.40
C LEU A 648 4.11 -91.65 -0.07
N LEU A 649 3.58 -92.38 0.91
CA LEU A 649 3.52 -91.93 2.30
C LEU A 649 4.63 -92.66 3.05
N GLN A 650 5.64 -91.94 3.55
CA GLN A 650 6.81 -92.55 4.18
C GLN A 650 7.14 -91.90 5.53
N VAL A 651 7.43 -92.74 6.52
CA VAL A 651 7.93 -92.34 7.84
C VAL A 651 9.11 -93.26 8.18
N GLY A 652 10.33 -92.74 8.09
CA GLY A 652 11.55 -93.56 8.26
C GLY A 652 11.55 -94.79 7.34
N PRO A 653 11.72 -96.03 7.85
CA PRO A 653 11.69 -97.25 7.05
C PRO A 653 10.29 -97.78 6.71
N SER A 654 9.21 -97.15 7.21
CA SER A 654 7.83 -97.56 6.95
C SER A 654 7.20 -96.74 5.83
N SER A 655 6.44 -97.38 4.93
CA SER A 655 5.82 -96.71 3.79
C SER A 655 4.51 -97.34 3.32
N VAL A 656 3.62 -96.51 2.80
CA VAL A 656 2.50 -96.89 1.92
C VAL A 656 2.77 -96.29 0.55
N LYS A 657 3.01 -97.13 -0.44
CA LYS A 657 3.28 -96.74 -1.82
C LYS A 657 2.13 -97.18 -2.72
N ILE A 658 1.59 -96.26 -3.52
CA ILE A 658 0.58 -96.52 -4.55
C ILE A 658 1.18 -96.13 -5.89
N ASP A 659 1.24 -97.06 -6.84
CA ASP A 659 1.70 -96.80 -8.20
C ASP A 659 0.84 -97.56 -9.22
N ASN A 660 1.21 -97.49 -10.50
CA ASN A 660 0.47 -98.18 -11.57
C ASN A 660 0.49 -99.72 -11.47
N SER A 661 1.33 -100.30 -10.60
CA SER A 661 1.38 -101.74 -10.33
C SER A 661 0.49 -102.18 -9.15
N GLY A 662 0.12 -101.27 -8.25
CA GLY A 662 -0.78 -101.53 -7.13
C GLY A 662 -0.45 -100.76 -5.85
N VAL A 663 -0.90 -101.29 -4.71
CA VAL A 663 -0.61 -100.74 -3.37
C VAL A 663 0.38 -101.63 -2.63
N THR A 664 1.52 -101.07 -2.24
CA THR A 664 2.56 -101.74 -1.44
C THR A 664 2.62 -101.12 -0.05
N ILE A 665 2.46 -101.94 0.99
CA ILE A 665 2.61 -101.54 2.39
C ILE A 665 3.87 -102.21 2.95
N LYS A 666 4.83 -101.42 3.44
CA LYS A 666 6.11 -101.91 3.96
C LYS A 666 6.40 -101.29 5.32
N GLY A 667 6.90 -102.09 6.25
CA GLY A 667 7.35 -101.61 7.55
C GLY A 667 7.90 -102.76 8.40
N PRO A 668 8.64 -102.45 9.48
CA PRO A 668 9.17 -103.47 10.40
C PRO A 668 8.07 -104.34 11.03
N MET A 669 6.88 -103.77 11.21
CA MET A 669 5.67 -104.43 11.67
C MET A 669 4.48 -103.84 10.93
N ILE A 670 3.69 -104.70 10.29
CA ILE A 670 2.38 -104.34 9.73
C ILE A 670 1.33 -105.08 10.55
N LYS A 671 0.49 -104.32 11.24
CA LYS A 671 -0.61 -104.85 12.05
C LYS A 671 -1.93 -104.50 11.36
N ILE A 672 -2.72 -105.51 10.99
CA ILE A 672 -4.04 -105.36 10.37
C ILE A 672 -5.07 -105.99 11.30
N GLU A 673 -5.99 -105.18 11.83
CA GLU A 673 -7.04 -105.61 12.75
C GLU A 673 -8.40 -105.15 12.22
N GLY A 674 -9.36 -106.07 12.11
CA GLY A 674 -10.75 -105.74 11.78
C GLY A 674 -11.67 -106.08 12.94
N SER A 675 -12.59 -105.17 13.29
CA SER A 675 -13.57 -105.38 14.35
C SER A 675 -14.76 -106.28 13.93
N GLY A 676 -14.97 -106.45 12.62
CA GLY A 676 -16.00 -107.34 12.05
C GLY A 676 -15.42 -108.48 11.21
N MET A 677 -14.83 -108.16 10.06
CA MET A 677 -14.19 -109.11 9.14
C MET A 677 -13.03 -108.42 8.43
N VAL A 678 -11.91 -109.14 8.26
CA VAL A 678 -10.84 -108.76 7.35
C VAL A 678 -10.89 -109.74 6.18
N GLU A 679 -11.16 -109.25 4.97
CA GLU A 679 -11.20 -110.06 3.75
C GLU A 679 -10.04 -109.68 2.83
N ALA A 680 -9.25 -110.67 2.42
CA ALA A 680 -8.24 -110.51 1.39
C ALA A 680 -8.59 -111.42 0.20
N LYS A 681 -9.04 -110.82 -0.90
CA LYS A 681 -9.53 -111.54 -2.08
C LYS A 681 -8.76 -111.10 -3.31
N ALA A 682 -8.13 -112.07 -3.98
CA ALA A 682 -7.44 -111.88 -5.25
C ALA A 682 -7.56 -113.18 -6.07
N PRO A 683 -7.34 -113.13 -7.39
CA PRO A 683 -7.19 -114.34 -8.21
C PRO A 683 -6.09 -115.27 -7.68
N MET A 684 -5.09 -114.71 -7.01
CA MET A 684 -4.04 -115.43 -6.30
C MET A 684 -3.65 -114.64 -5.05
N THR A 685 -3.76 -115.27 -3.88
CA THR A 685 -3.29 -114.71 -2.61
C THR A 685 -2.09 -115.53 -2.13
N THR A 686 -0.96 -114.88 -1.88
CA THR A 686 0.24 -115.53 -1.34
C THR A 686 0.53 -114.96 0.04
N VAL A 687 0.61 -115.82 1.06
CA VAL A 687 1.04 -115.46 2.41
C VAL A 687 2.27 -116.30 2.74
N LYS A 688 3.41 -115.66 2.96
CA LYS A 688 4.68 -116.32 3.28
C LYS A 688 5.21 -115.79 4.62
N GLY A 689 5.56 -116.70 5.51
CA GLY A 689 6.34 -116.39 6.71
C GLY A 689 7.66 -117.14 6.61
N ASP A 690 8.75 -116.44 6.31
CA ASP A 690 10.06 -117.07 6.07
C ASP A 690 10.62 -117.77 7.32
N ALA A 691 10.26 -117.28 8.51
CA ALA A 691 10.56 -117.93 9.78
C ALA A 691 9.38 -118.76 10.32
N MET A 692 8.19 -118.14 10.44
CA MET A 692 6.99 -118.78 10.94
C MET A 692 5.75 -118.04 10.45
N LEU A 693 4.80 -118.78 9.86
CA LEU A 693 3.45 -118.31 9.60
C LEU A 693 2.52 -118.96 10.63
N THR A 694 1.77 -118.15 11.38
CA THR A 694 0.74 -118.65 12.31
C THR A 694 -0.63 -118.16 11.84
N LEU A 695 -1.47 -119.09 11.39
CA LEU A 695 -2.87 -118.85 11.07
C LEU A 695 -3.74 -119.51 12.16
N LYS A 696 -4.57 -118.74 12.86
CA LYS A 696 -5.41 -119.23 13.95
C LYS A 696 -6.82 -118.64 13.84
N GLY A 697 -7.84 -119.48 13.99
CA GLY A 697 -9.25 -119.09 14.01
C GLY A 697 -10.13 -120.20 14.60
N GLY A 698 -11.30 -119.83 15.15
CA GLY A 698 -12.26 -120.80 15.73
C GLY A 698 -12.84 -121.79 14.71
N LEU A 699 -12.92 -121.37 13.45
CA LEU A 699 -13.10 -122.22 12.27
C LEU A 699 -12.17 -121.67 11.18
N THR A 700 -11.24 -122.51 10.73
CA THR A 700 -10.32 -122.18 9.63
C THR A 700 -10.63 -123.16 8.50
N MET A 701 -11.14 -122.65 7.37
CA MET A 701 -11.37 -123.46 6.18
C MET A 701 -10.27 -123.13 5.18
N ILE A 702 -9.38 -124.09 4.94
CA ILE A 702 -8.36 -124.03 3.89
C ILE A 702 -8.82 -125.05 2.85
N ASN A 703 -9.20 -124.57 1.67
CA ASN A 703 -9.52 -125.42 0.52
C ASN A 703 -8.34 -125.46 -0.45
#